data_AF-A0A532TY25-F1
#
_entry.id   AF-A0A532TY25-F1
#
_cell.length_a   1.000
_cell.length_b   1.000
_cell.length_c   1.000
_cell.angle_alpha   90.00
_cell.angle_beta   90.00
_cell.angle_gamma   90.00
#
_symmetry.space_group_name_H-M   'P 1'
#
loop_
_entity.id
_entity.type
_entity.pdbx_description
1 polymer ?
#
loop_
_entity_poly.entity_id
_entity_poly.type
_entity_poly.pdbx_seq_one_letter_code
_entity_poly.pdbx_strand_id
1 'polypeptide(L)'
;MVKNTNKSKGKKNDLRCYKNPKTKRKCSNNDNLPRFGIRTNVHYINEDIEHLDNNNDNLNNIEYCDNSIKTNKGQLFERYIVEYKPPNIRIIINTEYLKEIVKELKIKDRIFTRRKISELIGISEDVYQRVLYKGYRLSINIFNKFKALFLDNFSKQSLLEFYKKYTSYKENLITHFEDDLIPHKKMIGQFEYIPLEENEDLAEFICTMCGDGHLSENGQTVIVSLNPIDEERYTEYVKTTVCSIFNLTEDELHLQHIKDENTLQLILRRKSIHFSIVEKGKRIRDNKNGLIPGNKVDHQVGVPDFVLKNYSFIRRGLKGLFDTDGGITVNLDKRITLNFENYSDTLLHDFHNMCHLLGINSTYSSKSRQVNITEVKSVKKFLDIVKPEKFKEPLRRIWLACKILKEVAPVEINEKVEQRIKNFKLKEGKLRFSYSRRNTLLIKQWLELEYNQVLKRRESQILGSIELNEHLNNYGFSISEEMTNYLIGMALTEDSYTQIKLKRDIDEIYNISNQLLYFICEFTYESILNSILLNDDEIILNLIKEITKLMPYDILLLLRYRTAFMKYAKYLIIVLREIIRRSDPKIQEPISPYYIIQVFAGKDIQIPFKYTFLRKNLIPFLKTRYPRRFWYVTDYK
;
A
#
# COMPACT_ATOMS: atom_id res chain seq x y z
N MET A 1 68.42 -33.21 -6.12
CA MET A 1 67.92 -34.46 -5.55
C MET A 1 66.84 -34.14 -4.53
N VAL A 2 65.58 -34.47 -4.85
CA VAL A 2 64.38 -34.07 -4.10
C VAL A 2 63.79 -35.31 -3.41
N LYS A 3 63.43 -35.14 -2.14
CA LYS A 3 62.64 -36.06 -1.31
C LYS A 3 61.15 -35.73 -1.40
N ASN A 4 60.32 -36.77 -1.26
CA ASN A 4 59.08 -36.88 -0.45
C ASN A 4 58.00 -37.73 -1.17
N THR A 5 57.77 -38.97 -0.72
CA THR A 5 56.81 -39.44 0.31
C THR A 5 55.36 -39.55 -0.18
N ASN A 6 54.90 -40.79 -0.30
CA ASN A 6 53.49 -41.17 -0.15
C ASN A 6 53.46 -42.58 0.46
N LYS A 7 52.76 -42.75 1.58
CA LYS A 7 52.22 -44.04 2.01
C LYS A 7 51.07 -43.83 3.01
N SER A 8 49.87 -44.13 2.53
CA SER A 8 48.63 -44.31 3.27
C SER A 8 48.70 -45.56 4.17
N LYS A 9 48.18 -45.47 5.40
CA LYS A 9 47.54 -46.57 6.12
C LYS A 9 46.65 -45.98 7.23
N GLY A 10 45.41 -46.48 7.31
CA GLY A 10 44.36 -45.96 8.18
C GLY A 10 44.51 -46.33 9.67
N LYS A 11 43.60 -45.77 10.48
CA LYS A 11 43.19 -46.20 11.83
C LYS A 11 41.93 -45.39 12.20
N LYS A 12 40.82 -46.08 12.46
CA LYS A 12 40.28 -46.46 13.78
C LYS A 12 39.59 -45.30 14.51
N ASN A 13 38.28 -45.46 14.66
CA ASN A 13 37.40 -44.74 15.55
C ASN A 13 37.88 -44.87 17.01
N ASP A 14 38.03 -43.73 17.69
CA ASP A 14 38.08 -43.67 19.15
C ASP A 14 37.03 -42.67 19.64
N LEU A 15 36.07 -43.21 20.39
CA LEU A 15 35.16 -42.50 21.26
C LEU A 15 35.94 -41.78 22.35
N ARG A 16 35.73 -40.47 22.52
CA ARG A 16 35.95 -39.79 23.80
C ARG A 16 34.77 -38.90 24.17
N CYS A 17 34.08 -39.34 25.21
CA CYS A 17 33.15 -38.57 26.01
C CYS A 17 33.82 -37.31 26.57
N TYR A 18 33.18 -36.15 26.39
CA TYR A 18 33.34 -35.02 27.32
C TYR A 18 32.00 -34.69 27.96
N LYS A 19 32.03 -34.77 29.30
CA LYS A 19 30.96 -34.49 30.24
C LYS A 19 30.52 -33.03 30.12
N ASN A 20 29.23 -32.82 29.94
CA ASN A 20 28.58 -31.52 29.97
C ASN A 20 28.13 -31.22 31.42
N PRO A 21 28.49 -30.06 32.03
CA PRO A 21 28.03 -29.71 33.36
C PRO A 21 26.55 -29.28 33.33
N LYS A 22 25.75 -29.99 34.13
CA LYS A 22 24.35 -29.67 34.44
C LYS A 22 24.26 -28.25 35.04
N THR A 23 23.62 -27.34 34.33
CA THR A 23 23.01 -26.15 34.94
C THR A 23 21.49 -26.26 34.79
N LYS A 24 20.82 -26.47 35.93
CA LYS A 24 19.37 -26.38 36.08
C LYS A 24 18.95 -24.94 35.80
N ARG A 25 18.33 -24.67 34.64
CA ARG A 25 17.49 -23.49 34.45
C ARG A 25 16.03 -23.92 34.53
N LYS A 26 15.32 -23.36 35.51
CA LYS A 26 13.86 -23.43 35.65
C LYS A 26 13.23 -22.85 34.38
N CYS A 27 12.43 -23.65 33.67
CA CYS A 27 11.51 -23.15 32.66
C CYS A 27 10.39 -22.39 33.38
N SER A 28 10.40 -21.06 33.30
CA SER A 28 9.22 -20.24 33.52
C SER A 28 8.43 -20.21 32.21
N ASN A 29 7.25 -20.81 32.21
CA ASN A 29 6.23 -20.60 31.19
C ASN A 29 5.92 -19.10 31.11
N ASN A 30 6.16 -18.49 29.96
CA ASN A 30 5.67 -17.16 29.63
C ASN A 30 5.31 -17.15 28.14
N ASP A 31 4.20 -17.81 27.81
CA ASP A 31 3.46 -17.57 26.57
C ASP A 31 2.72 -16.23 26.71
N ASN A 32 3.39 -15.15 26.33
CA ASN A 32 2.76 -13.84 26.12
C ASN A 32 2.93 -13.43 24.65
N LEU A 33 2.02 -13.94 23.80
CA LEU A 33 1.72 -13.34 22.52
C LEU A 33 0.91 -12.06 22.76
N PRO A 34 1.25 -10.92 22.12
CA PRO A 34 0.50 -9.68 22.32
C PRO A 34 -0.86 -9.77 21.61
N ARG A 35 -1.95 -9.73 22.39
CA ARG A 35 -3.30 -9.48 21.89
C ARG A 35 -3.41 -7.99 21.55
N PHE A 36 -3.39 -7.65 20.27
CA PHE A 36 -3.99 -6.39 19.79
C PHE A 36 -5.49 -6.65 19.66
N GLY A 37 -6.25 -6.20 20.65
CA GLY A 37 -7.71 -6.23 20.62
C GLY A 37 -8.21 -4.89 21.15
N ILE A 38 -8.98 -4.20 20.32
CA ILE A 38 -9.80 -3.06 20.72
C ILE A 38 -10.71 -3.54 21.86
N ARG A 39 -10.56 -2.96 23.05
CA ARG A 39 -11.44 -3.24 24.19
C ARG A 39 -12.73 -2.44 24.02
N THR A 40 -13.80 -3.08 23.57
CA THR A 40 -15.14 -2.53 23.71
C THR A 40 -15.63 -2.73 25.14
N ASN A 41 -15.77 -1.65 25.91
CA ASN A 41 -16.45 -1.68 27.21
C ASN A 41 -17.96 -1.82 26.97
N VAL A 42 -18.54 -2.94 27.38
CA VAL A 42 -20.00 -3.15 27.41
C VAL A 42 -20.48 -2.83 28.83
N HIS A 43 -21.36 -1.83 28.95
CA HIS A 43 -22.10 -1.57 30.19
C HIS A 43 -23.27 -2.55 30.28
N TYR A 44 -23.38 -3.25 31.41
CA TYR A 44 -24.48 -4.16 31.71
C TYR A 44 -25.68 -3.38 32.25
N ILE A 45 -26.86 -3.65 31.71
CA ILE A 45 -28.16 -3.36 32.33
C ILE A 45 -28.72 -4.72 32.73
N ASN A 46 -28.95 -4.92 34.03
CA ASN A 46 -29.67 -6.09 34.56
C ASN A 46 -31.16 -5.79 34.51
N GLU A 47 -31.93 -6.61 33.80
CA GLU A 47 -33.36 -6.77 34.05
C GLU A 47 -33.70 -8.25 34.11
N ASP A 48 -34.43 -8.61 35.16
CA ASP A 48 -34.91 -9.94 35.50
C ASP A 48 -35.99 -10.41 34.53
N ILE A 49 -35.92 -11.66 34.05
CA ILE A 49 -37.06 -12.37 33.47
C ILE A 49 -37.05 -13.83 33.94
N GLU A 50 -38.16 -14.22 34.58
CA GLU A 50 -38.54 -15.55 35.01
C GLU A 50 -39.01 -16.46 33.85
N HIS A 51 -38.76 -17.75 34.04
CA HIS A 51 -39.46 -18.95 33.53
C HIS A 51 -39.95 -19.02 32.07
N LEU A 52 -39.49 -20.05 31.34
CA LEU A 52 -40.36 -20.97 30.57
C LEU A 52 -39.62 -22.26 30.15
N ASP A 53 -40.43 -23.29 29.93
CA ASP A 53 -40.16 -24.72 29.97
C ASP A 53 -39.30 -25.34 28.85
N ASN A 54 -38.70 -26.47 29.21
CA ASN A 54 -38.04 -27.46 28.34
C ASN A 54 -39.04 -28.21 27.45
N ASN A 55 -38.65 -28.51 26.20
CA ASN A 55 -38.86 -29.83 25.58
C ASN A 55 -38.07 -30.03 24.26
N ASN A 56 -37.12 -30.97 24.33
CA ASN A 56 -36.68 -32.04 23.42
C ASN A 56 -36.41 -31.87 21.90
N ASP A 57 -35.19 -32.31 21.57
CA ASP A 57 -34.77 -33.33 20.58
C ASP A 57 -35.12 -33.20 19.08
N ASN A 58 -34.11 -32.95 18.23
CA ASN A 58 -33.49 -34.02 17.43
C ASN A 58 -32.29 -33.55 16.58
N LEU A 59 -31.31 -34.45 16.49
CA LEU A 59 -30.05 -34.40 15.77
C LEU A 59 -30.20 -34.36 14.23
N ASN A 60 -29.26 -33.69 13.55
CA ASN A 60 -28.50 -34.31 12.46
C ASN A 60 -27.17 -33.60 12.18
N ASN A 61 -26.13 -34.42 12.04
CA ASN A 61 -24.70 -34.09 11.98
C ASN A 61 -24.29 -33.40 10.67
N ILE A 62 -23.55 -32.29 10.80
CA ILE A 62 -22.58 -31.82 9.81
C ILE A 62 -21.31 -31.45 10.58
N GLU A 63 -20.23 -32.20 10.38
CA GLU A 63 -18.91 -31.91 10.98
C GLU A 63 -18.35 -30.60 10.40
N TYR A 64 -18.34 -29.55 11.22
CA TYR A 64 -17.50 -28.37 11.01
C TYR A 64 -16.31 -28.44 11.96
N CYS A 65 -15.12 -28.11 11.45
CA CYS A 65 -13.89 -28.02 12.23
C CYS A 65 -14.07 -27.03 13.40
N ASP A 66 -14.07 -27.59 14.60
CA ASP A 66 -14.34 -26.89 15.85
C ASP A 66 -13.16 -26.00 16.27
N ASN A 67 -13.31 -24.68 16.09
CA ASN A 67 -12.40 -23.67 16.65
C ASN A 67 -12.87 -23.31 18.08
N SER A 68 -12.91 -24.28 18.99
CA SER A 68 -13.20 -24.02 20.40
C SER A 68 -11.92 -23.63 21.16
N ILE A 69 -11.74 -22.32 21.41
CA ILE A 69 -10.68 -21.80 22.29
C ILE A 69 -11.09 -22.13 23.74
N LYS A 70 -10.56 -23.23 24.28
CA LYS A 70 -10.70 -23.60 25.70
C LYS A 70 -10.01 -22.55 26.57
N THR A 71 -10.79 -21.81 27.37
CA THR A 71 -10.25 -21.03 28.49
C THR A 71 -10.20 -21.90 29.75
N ASN A 72 -9.26 -21.62 30.65
CA ASN A 72 -8.99 -22.39 31.88
C ASN A 72 -10.16 -22.47 32.90
N LYS A 73 -11.37 -22.03 32.54
CA LYS A 73 -12.56 -22.06 33.41
C LYS A 73 -13.75 -22.86 32.88
N GLY A 74 -13.61 -23.64 31.80
CA GLY A 74 -14.60 -24.65 31.39
C GLY A 74 -16.01 -24.13 31.02
N GLN A 75 -16.30 -22.83 31.13
CA GLN A 75 -17.53 -22.23 30.64
C GLN A 75 -17.37 -21.87 29.16
N LEU A 76 -17.97 -22.68 28.31
CA LEU A 76 -18.29 -22.32 26.93
C LEU A 76 -19.27 -21.14 27.00
N PHE A 77 -18.77 -19.93 26.79
CA PHE A 77 -19.64 -18.81 26.45
C PHE A 77 -20.09 -19.02 25.00
N GLU A 78 -21.26 -19.61 24.81
CA GLU A 78 -21.97 -19.50 23.54
C GLU A 78 -22.20 -18.02 23.29
N ARG A 79 -21.42 -17.43 22.38
CA ARG A 79 -21.73 -16.10 21.87
C ARG A 79 -23.01 -16.25 21.05
N TYR A 80 -24.11 -15.78 21.61
CA TYR A 80 -25.34 -15.57 20.83
C TYR A 80 -25.01 -14.63 19.68
N ILE A 81 -24.91 -15.18 18.47
CA ILE A 81 -24.77 -14.40 17.24
C ILE A 81 -26.13 -13.73 17.03
N VAL A 82 -26.21 -12.43 17.30
CA VAL A 82 -27.41 -11.65 17.00
C VAL A 82 -27.52 -11.53 15.49
N GLU A 83 -28.43 -12.30 14.89
CA GLU A 83 -28.67 -12.23 13.47
C GLU A 83 -29.13 -10.82 13.08
N TYR A 84 -28.46 -10.22 12.09
CA TYR A 84 -28.82 -8.89 11.58
C TYR A 84 -30.24 -8.95 10.99
N LYS A 85 -31.19 -8.30 11.67
CA LYS A 85 -32.55 -8.16 11.16
C LYS A 85 -32.59 -6.99 10.18
N PRO A 86 -32.87 -7.22 8.88
CA PRO A 86 -32.99 -6.13 7.93
C PRO A 86 -34.06 -5.13 8.41
N PRO A 87 -33.84 -3.83 8.19
CA PRO A 87 -34.77 -2.82 8.67
C PRO A 87 -36.14 -2.98 8.00
N ASN A 88 -37.20 -2.58 8.70
CA ASN A 88 -38.54 -2.60 8.15
C ASN A 88 -38.63 -1.60 6.97
N ILE A 89 -38.65 -2.14 5.75
CA ILE A 89 -38.76 -1.36 4.52
C ILE A 89 -40.22 -0.98 4.31
N ARG A 90 -40.44 0.32 4.14
CA ARG A 90 -41.76 0.87 3.82
C ARG A 90 -41.76 1.46 2.41
N ILE A 91 -42.87 1.33 1.71
CA ILE A 91 -43.02 1.83 0.34
C ILE A 91 -44.05 2.94 0.31
N ILE A 92 -43.73 4.07 -0.34
CA ILE A 92 -44.67 5.15 -0.61
C ILE A 92 -44.87 5.19 -2.13
N ILE A 93 -46.08 4.87 -2.59
CA ILE A 93 -46.45 4.96 -4.00
C ILE A 93 -46.87 6.40 -4.30
N ASN A 94 -46.55 6.91 -5.49
CA ASN A 94 -47.10 8.19 -5.93
C ASN A 94 -48.64 8.15 -5.95
N THR A 95 -49.29 9.05 -5.21
CA THR A 95 -50.74 9.01 -5.00
C THR A 95 -51.52 9.26 -6.29
N GLU A 96 -51.03 10.15 -7.16
CA GLU A 96 -51.71 10.47 -8.43
C GLU A 96 -51.63 9.32 -9.42
N TYR A 97 -50.45 8.70 -9.56
CA TYR A 97 -50.27 7.49 -10.34
C TYR A 97 -51.18 6.35 -9.84
N LEU A 98 -51.23 6.14 -8.52
CA LEU A 98 -52.05 5.10 -7.92
C LEU A 98 -53.54 5.34 -8.14
N LYS A 99 -54.02 6.59 -8.04
CA LYS A 99 -55.41 6.97 -8.33
C LYS A 99 -55.80 6.62 -9.76
N GLU A 100 -54.93 6.91 -10.72
CA GLU A 100 -55.21 6.64 -12.13
C GLU A 100 -55.26 5.13 -12.41
N ILE A 101 -54.28 4.37 -11.94
CA ILE A 101 -54.31 2.91 -12.11
C ILE A 101 -55.57 2.31 -11.48
N VAL A 102 -55.93 2.75 -10.29
CA VAL A 102 -57.14 2.27 -9.61
C VAL A 102 -58.41 2.65 -10.37
N LYS A 103 -58.43 3.82 -11.03
CA LYS A 103 -59.52 4.23 -11.90
C LYS A 103 -59.60 3.34 -13.15
N GLU A 104 -58.48 3.04 -13.78
CA GLU A 104 -58.42 2.15 -14.94
C GLU A 104 -58.80 0.70 -14.58
N LEU A 105 -58.39 0.20 -13.40
CA LEU A 105 -58.83 -1.11 -12.90
C LEU A 105 -60.35 -1.19 -12.80
N LYS A 106 -60.98 -0.14 -12.25
CA LYS A 106 -62.44 -0.05 -12.12
C LYS A 106 -63.17 -0.01 -13.47
N ILE A 107 -62.55 0.61 -14.48
CA ILE A 107 -63.12 0.70 -15.84
C ILE A 107 -63.01 -0.65 -16.53
N LYS A 108 -61.83 -1.27 -16.47
CA LYS A 108 -61.54 -2.55 -17.14
C LYS A 108 -62.39 -3.68 -16.61
N ASP A 109 -62.58 -3.73 -15.30
CA ASP A 109 -63.39 -4.74 -14.64
C ASP A 109 -64.24 -4.07 -13.55
N ARG A 110 -65.54 -3.98 -13.82
CA ARG A 110 -66.54 -3.34 -12.95
C ARG A 110 -66.64 -3.99 -11.57
N ILE A 111 -65.93 -5.10 -11.33
CA ILE A 111 -65.85 -5.83 -10.06
C ILE A 111 -64.83 -5.20 -9.08
N PHE A 112 -63.84 -4.42 -9.54
CA PHE A 112 -62.81 -3.83 -8.66
C PHE A 112 -63.31 -2.63 -7.84
N THR A 113 -64.18 -2.88 -6.87
CA THR A 113 -64.53 -1.89 -5.84
C THR A 113 -63.32 -1.59 -4.93
N ARG A 114 -63.36 -0.45 -4.21
CA ARG A 114 -62.29 -0.11 -3.24
C ARG A 114 -62.10 -1.23 -2.21
N ARG A 115 -63.21 -1.73 -1.67
CA ARG A 115 -63.27 -2.88 -0.77
C ARG A 115 -62.61 -4.12 -1.38
N LYS A 116 -62.94 -4.46 -2.63
CA LYS A 116 -62.36 -5.65 -3.29
C LYS A 116 -60.85 -5.53 -3.48
N ILE A 117 -60.37 -4.35 -3.90
CA ILE A 117 -58.92 -4.10 -4.03
C ILE A 117 -58.23 -4.23 -2.67
N SER A 118 -58.79 -3.62 -1.61
CA SER A 118 -58.22 -3.70 -0.26
C SER A 118 -58.19 -5.13 0.29
N GLU A 119 -59.23 -5.93 0.02
CA GLU A 119 -59.27 -7.35 0.37
C GLU A 119 -58.18 -8.15 -0.35
N LEU A 120 -57.98 -7.93 -1.66
CA LEU A 120 -56.97 -8.64 -2.47
C LEU A 120 -55.53 -8.37 -2.00
N ILE A 121 -55.22 -7.14 -1.63
CA ILE A 121 -53.90 -6.77 -1.10
C ILE A 121 -53.75 -7.05 0.41
N GLY A 122 -54.84 -7.44 1.08
CA GLY A 122 -54.85 -7.81 2.49
C GLY A 122 -54.68 -6.63 3.46
N ILE A 123 -55.34 -5.50 3.20
CA ILE A 123 -55.44 -4.36 4.14
C ILE A 123 -56.88 -3.91 4.32
N SER A 124 -57.18 -3.16 5.38
CA SER A 124 -58.52 -2.58 5.54
C SER A 124 -58.78 -1.48 4.51
N GLU A 125 -60.05 -1.28 4.17
CA GLU A 125 -60.46 -0.24 3.22
C GLU A 125 -59.99 1.15 3.66
N ASP A 126 -60.00 1.46 4.95
CA ASP A 126 -59.52 2.75 5.48
C ASP A 126 -58.01 2.94 5.29
N VAL A 127 -57.20 1.89 5.49
CA VAL A 127 -55.76 1.95 5.22
C VAL A 127 -55.54 2.16 3.72
N TYR A 128 -56.28 1.44 2.88
CA TYR A 128 -56.23 1.62 1.43
C TYR A 128 -56.58 3.05 0.99
N GLN A 129 -57.63 3.65 1.56
CA GLN A 129 -57.97 5.06 1.28
C GLN A 129 -56.85 6.01 1.70
N ARG A 130 -56.20 5.78 2.86
CA ARG A 130 -55.06 6.59 3.29
C ARG A 130 -53.85 6.42 2.36
N VAL A 131 -53.61 5.24 1.82
CA VAL A 131 -52.57 5.02 0.80
C VAL A 131 -52.89 5.83 -0.45
N LEU A 132 -54.14 5.75 -0.94
CA LEU A 132 -54.60 6.39 -2.17
C LEU A 132 -54.58 7.93 -2.10
N TYR A 133 -54.96 8.51 -0.97
CA TYR A 133 -55.18 9.96 -0.84
C TYR A 133 -54.16 10.69 0.02
N LYS A 134 -53.46 9.99 0.91
CA LYS A 134 -52.50 10.60 1.87
C LYS A 134 -51.07 10.09 1.72
N GLY A 135 -50.78 9.21 0.75
CA GLY A 135 -49.44 8.67 0.53
C GLY A 135 -48.96 7.79 1.69
N TYR A 136 -49.86 7.03 2.30
CA TYR A 136 -49.53 6.19 3.45
C TYR A 136 -48.48 5.12 3.12
N ARG A 137 -47.60 4.83 4.09
CA ARG A 137 -46.47 3.89 3.97
C ARG A 137 -46.95 2.45 3.99
N LEU A 138 -46.73 1.72 2.91
CA LEU A 138 -46.99 0.28 2.79
C LEU A 138 -45.82 -0.54 3.33
N SER A 139 -46.06 -1.76 3.84
CA SER A 139 -44.97 -2.73 3.98
C SER A 139 -44.58 -3.29 2.61
N ILE A 140 -43.36 -3.81 2.48
CA ILE A 140 -42.91 -4.45 1.23
C ILE A 140 -43.85 -5.59 0.79
N ASN A 141 -44.39 -6.38 1.73
CA ASN A 141 -45.32 -7.47 1.42
C ASN A 141 -46.64 -6.95 0.82
N ILE A 142 -47.20 -5.86 1.37
CA ILE A 142 -48.42 -5.26 0.83
C ILE A 142 -48.14 -4.63 -0.54
N PHE A 143 -46.99 -3.96 -0.69
CA PHE A 143 -46.57 -3.41 -1.98
C PHE A 143 -46.43 -4.50 -3.05
N ASN A 144 -45.85 -5.66 -2.72
CA ASN A 144 -45.72 -6.78 -3.66
C ASN A 144 -47.07 -7.35 -4.07
N LYS A 145 -48.06 -7.42 -3.16
CA LYS A 145 -49.44 -7.80 -3.51
C LYS A 145 -50.10 -6.77 -4.44
N PHE A 146 -49.87 -5.49 -4.19
CA PHE A 146 -50.29 -4.42 -5.12
C PHE A 146 -49.65 -4.60 -6.50
N LYS A 147 -48.33 -4.85 -6.55
CA LYS A 147 -47.58 -5.08 -7.78
C LYS A 147 -48.12 -6.27 -8.56
N ALA A 148 -48.35 -7.40 -7.89
CA ALA A 148 -48.95 -8.59 -8.51
C ALA A 148 -50.33 -8.26 -9.10
N LEU A 149 -51.22 -7.63 -8.32
CA LEU A 149 -52.55 -7.24 -8.79
C LEU A 149 -52.48 -6.37 -10.06
N PHE A 150 -51.53 -5.43 -10.15
CA PHE A 150 -51.39 -4.58 -11.33
C PHE A 150 -50.81 -5.33 -12.52
N LEU A 151 -49.83 -6.21 -12.31
CA LEU A 151 -49.25 -7.02 -13.38
C LEU A 151 -50.22 -8.06 -13.94
N ASP A 152 -51.13 -8.59 -13.11
CA ASP A 152 -52.19 -9.50 -13.55
C ASP A 152 -53.23 -8.79 -14.44
N ASN A 153 -53.37 -7.46 -14.30
CA ASN A 153 -54.41 -6.69 -14.96
C ASN A 153 -53.90 -5.74 -16.06
N PHE A 154 -52.61 -5.42 -16.11
CA PHE A 154 -52.05 -4.50 -17.09
C PHE A 154 -50.77 -5.06 -17.70
N SER A 155 -50.60 -4.82 -19.00
CA SER A 155 -49.32 -5.07 -19.64
C SER A 155 -48.25 -4.13 -19.09
N LYS A 156 -46.98 -4.56 -19.12
CA LYS A 156 -45.83 -3.69 -18.81
C LYS A 156 -45.85 -2.39 -19.61
N GLN A 157 -46.26 -2.45 -20.87
CA GLN A 157 -46.37 -1.29 -21.75
C GLN A 157 -47.44 -0.30 -21.26
N SER A 158 -48.62 -0.80 -20.84
CA SER A 158 -49.68 0.04 -20.29
C SER A 158 -49.24 0.73 -19.00
N LEU A 159 -48.56 0.02 -18.10
CA LEU A 159 -48.00 0.60 -16.87
C LEU A 159 -46.96 1.68 -17.16
N LEU A 160 -46.13 1.48 -18.19
CA LEU A 160 -45.17 2.47 -18.67
C LEU A 160 -45.84 3.70 -19.29
N GLU A 161 -46.94 3.52 -20.02
CA GLU A 161 -47.72 4.63 -20.58
C GLU A 161 -48.39 5.46 -19.49
N PHE A 162 -48.98 4.81 -18.48
CA PHE A 162 -49.46 5.50 -17.28
C PHE A 162 -48.33 6.29 -16.64
N TYR A 163 -47.16 5.68 -16.47
CA TYR A 163 -46.02 6.34 -15.85
C TYR A 163 -45.56 7.58 -16.64
N LYS A 164 -45.43 7.45 -17.97
CA LYS A 164 -45.04 8.54 -18.88
C LYS A 164 -45.99 9.74 -18.79
N LYS A 165 -47.30 9.50 -18.64
CA LYS A 165 -48.32 10.53 -18.44
C LYS A 165 -48.09 11.36 -17.17
N TYR A 166 -47.46 10.79 -16.14
CA TYR A 166 -47.21 11.46 -14.86
C TYR A 166 -45.79 12.02 -14.73
N THR A 167 -44.80 11.51 -15.46
CA THR A 167 -43.41 12.02 -15.41
C THR A 167 -43.22 13.43 -15.98
N SER A 168 -44.18 13.97 -16.73
CA SER A 168 -44.09 15.36 -17.23
C SER A 168 -44.27 16.42 -16.13
N TYR A 169 -44.68 16.02 -14.92
CA TYR A 169 -44.81 16.92 -13.78
C TYR A 169 -43.48 16.94 -13.01
N LYS A 170 -42.96 18.15 -12.80
CA LYS A 170 -41.62 18.56 -12.31
C LYS A 170 -41.14 18.00 -10.96
N GLU A 171 -41.77 16.97 -10.39
CA GLU A 171 -41.37 16.39 -9.11
C GLU A 171 -40.56 15.10 -9.31
N ASN A 172 -39.26 15.22 -9.03
CA ASN A 172 -38.22 14.19 -9.01
C ASN A 172 -38.49 13.02 -8.02
N LEU A 173 -39.66 12.37 -8.07
CA LEU A 173 -40.09 11.38 -7.07
C LEU A 173 -39.91 9.91 -7.51
N ILE A 174 -39.11 9.60 -8.52
CA ILE A 174 -39.05 8.23 -9.06
C ILE A 174 -37.62 7.71 -9.12
N THR A 175 -37.30 6.77 -8.24
CA THR A 175 -35.99 6.09 -8.19
C THR A 175 -36.00 4.68 -8.76
N HIS A 176 -37.16 4.01 -8.93
CA HIS A 176 -37.22 2.55 -9.21
C HIS A 176 -38.32 2.05 -10.17
N PHE A 177 -38.75 2.84 -11.18
CA PHE A 177 -39.79 2.37 -12.10
C PHE A 177 -39.33 1.17 -12.96
N GLU A 178 -38.08 1.12 -13.40
CA GLU A 178 -37.61 0.09 -14.35
C GLU A 178 -37.67 -1.33 -13.78
N ASP A 179 -37.37 -1.48 -12.48
CA ASP A 179 -37.38 -2.77 -11.78
C ASP A 179 -38.78 -3.19 -11.32
N ASP A 180 -39.59 -2.21 -10.90
CA ASP A 180 -40.83 -2.47 -10.17
C ASP A 180 -42.11 -2.12 -10.92
N LEU A 181 -42.01 -1.43 -12.06
CA LEU A 181 -43.12 -0.99 -12.93
C LEU A 181 -44.20 -0.16 -12.22
N ILE A 182 -43.89 0.33 -11.02
CA ILE A 182 -44.72 1.21 -10.21
C ILE A 182 -43.80 2.29 -9.63
N PRO A 183 -44.07 3.58 -9.84
CA PRO A 183 -43.28 4.66 -9.28
C PRO A 183 -43.52 4.74 -7.76
N HIS A 184 -42.46 4.54 -7.00
CA HIS A 184 -42.52 4.52 -5.55
C HIS A 184 -41.19 4.96 -4.92
N LYS A 185 -41.26 5.34 -3.64
CA LYS A 185 -40.12 5.55 -2.76
C LYS A 185 -39.97 4.40 -1.80
N LYS A 186 -38.75 3.88 -1.67
CA LYS A 186 -38.36 2.95 -0.60
C LYS A 186 -37.95 3.78 0.61
N MET A 187 -38.50 3.49 1.78
CA MET A 187 -38.24 4.18 3.04
C MET A 187 -37.66 3.18 4.05
N ILE A 188 -36.51 3.52 4.63
CA ILE A 188 -35.82 2.73 5.65
C ILE A 188 -35.96 3.46 7.00
N GLY A 189 -36.92 3.01 7.81
CA GLY A 189 -37.32 3.73 9.02
C GLY A 189 -37.98 5.08 8.67
N GLN A 190 -37.33 6.18 9.03
CA GLN A 190 -37.80 7.53 8.72
C GLN A 190 -37.14 8.17 7.49
N PHE A 191 -36.08 7.54 6.96
CA PHE A 191 -35.28 8.10 5.89
C PHE A 191 -35.62 7.42 4.55
N GLU A 192 -35.52 8.18 3.46
CA GLU A 192 -35.61 7.64 2.12
C GLU A 192 -34.40 6.72 1.84
N TYR A 193 -34.65 5.60 1.16
CA TYR A 193 -33.60 4.70 0.69
C TYR A 193 -32.73 5.42 -0.33
N ILE A 194 -31.42 5.28 -0.19
CA ILE A 194 -30.44 5.93 -1.06
C ILE A 194 -29.84 4.85 -1.95
N PRO A 195 -30.31 4.65 -3.18
CA PRO A 195 -29.66 3.71 -4.09
C PRO A 195 -28.24 4.18 -4.37
N LEU A 196 -27.25 3.32 -4.16
CA LEU A 196 -25.85 3.65 -4.41
C LEU A 196 -25.47 3.22 -5.83
N GLU A 197 -25.23 4.21 -6.68
CA GLU A 197 -24.75 4.02 -8.05
C GLU A 197 -23.35 3.42 -8.07
N GLU A 198 -23.12 2.43 -8.93
CA GLU A 198 -21.80 1.82 -9.07
C GLU A 198 -20.86 2.77 -9.79
N ASN A 199 -19.91 3.33 -9.04
CA ASN A 199 -18.86 4.15 -9.57
C ASN A 199 -17.53 3.86 -8.84
N GLU A 200 -16.48 4.51 -9.33
CA GLU A 200 -15.11 4.39 -8.84
C GLU A 200 -14.96 4.81 -7.37
N ASP A 201 -15.68 5.84 -6.92
CA ASP A 201 -15.58 6.35 -5.56
C ASP A 201 -16.29 5.43 -4.57
N LEU A 202 -17.45 4.89 -4.95
CA LEU A 202 -18.16 3.90 -4.17
C LEU A 202 -17.36 2.59 -4.05
N ALA A 203 -16.70 2.15 -5.12
CA ALA A 203 -15.86 0.95 -5.09
C ALA A 203 -14.69 1.11 -4.10
N GLU A 204 -14.03 2.27 -4.09
CA GLU A 204 -13.00 2.60 -3.10
C GLU A 204 -13.57 2.64 -1.69
N PHE A 205 -14.64 3.39 -1.47
CA PHE A 205 -15.24 3.57 -0.14
C PHE A 205 -15.73 2.25 0.45
N ILE A 206 -16.37 1.37 -0.33
CA ILE A 206 -16.81 0.06 0.15
C ILE A 206 -15.60 -0.82 0.53
N CYS A 207 -14.48 -0.70 -0.17
CA CYS A 207 -13.25 -1.40 0.21
C CYS A 207 -12.59 -0.77 1.44
N THR A 208 -12.61 0.55 1.60
CA THR A 208 -12.24 1.23 2.86
C THR A 208 -13.09 0.72 4.02
N MET A 209 -14.40 0.50 3.81
CA MET A 209 -15.29 -0.07 4.82
C MET A 209 -14.91 -1.51 5.20
N CYS A 210 -14.38 -2.29 4.25
CA CYS A 210 -13.88 -3.64 4.53
C CYS A 210 -12.69 -3.63 5.50
N GLY A 211 -11.80 -2.62 5.42
CA GLY A 211 -10.65 -2.46 6.33
C GLY A 211 -10.97 -1.71 7.63
N ASP A 212 -11.21 -0.41 7.56
CA ASP A 212 -11.36 0.47 8.73
C ASP A 212 -12.82 0.79 9.09
N GLY A 213 -13.76 0.33 8.28
CA GLY A 213 -15.19 0.55 8.51
C GLY A 213 -15.83 -0.39 9.52
N HIS A 214 -16.90 0.07 10.15
CA HIS A 214 -17.77 -0.72 11.00
C HIS A 214 -19.23 -0.40 10.72
N LEU A 215 -20.05 -1.45 10.62
CA LEU A 215 -21.49 -1.39 10.49
C LEU A 215 -22.11 -1.96 11.76
N SER A 216 -22.89 -1.15 12.48
CA SER A 216 -23.50 -1.61 13.72
C SER A 216 -24.57 -2.67 13.46
N GLU A 217 -24.65 -3.65 14.36
CA GLU A 217 -25.63 -4.75 14.30
C GLU A 217 -27.07 -4.27 14.42
N ASN A 218 -27.30 -3.16 15.12
CA ASN A 218 -28.63 -2.54 15.22
C ASN A 218 -29.10 -1.82 13.94
N GLY A 219 -28.26 -1.77 12.89
CA GLY A 219 -28.62 -1.20 11.60
C GLY A 219 -28.66 0.34 11.55
N GLN A 220 -28.00 1.01 12.50
CA GLN A 220 -28.17 2.47 12.69
C GLN A 220 -26.94 3.30 12.32
N THR A 221 -25.75 2.76 12.51
CA THR A 221 -24.51 3.54 12.43
C THR A 221 -23.50 2.92 11.50
N VAL A 222 -22.94 3.76 10.65
CA VAL A 222 -21.74 3.48 9.85
C VAL A 222 -20.60 4.27 10.49
N ILE A 223 -19.50 3.61 10.80
CA ILE A 223 -18.34 4.21 11.44
C ILE A 223 -17.12 3.95 10.56
N VAL A 224 -16.30 4.96 10.31
CA VAL A 224 -14.96 4.79 9.73
C VAL A 224 -13.94 5.32 10.73
N SER A 225 -13.00 4.47 11.14
CA SER A 225 -11.92 4.85 12.06
C SER A 225 -10.70 5.31 11.28
N LEU A 226 -10.15 6.48 11.60
CA LEU A 226 -9.04 7.11 10.88
C LEU A 226 -7.97 7.62 11.85
N ASN A 227 -6.72 7.76 11.40
CA ASN A 227 -5.64 8.35 12.20
C ASN A 227 -5.33 9.78 11.72
N PRO A 228 -5.98 10.83 12.29
CA PRO A 228 -5.79 12.21 11.85
C PRO A 228 -4.39 12.78 12.14
N ILE A 229 -3.58 12.13 12.97
CA ILE A 229 -2.26 12.65 13.38
C ILE A 229 -1.15 12.19 12.44
N ASP A 230 -1.15 10.90 12.10
CA ASP A 230 -0.14 10.30 11.22
C ASP A 230 -0.57 10.26 9.75
N GLU A 231 -1.87 10.42 9.48
CA GLU A 231 -2.53 10.27 8.16
C GLU A 231 -3.58 11.37 7.95
N GLU A 232 -3.19 12.61 8.20
CA GLU A 232 -4.04 13.82 8.09
C GLU A 232 -4.66 13.97 6.69
N ARG A 233 -3.86 13.80 5.63
CA ARG A 233 -4.32 13.96 4.25
C ARG A 233 -5.29 12.84 3.87
N TYR A 234 -5.02 11.59 4.24
CA TYR A 234 -5.94 10.49 4.03
C TYR A 234 -7.26 10.69 4.80
N THR A 235 -7.18 11.20 6.04
CA THR A 235 -8.37 11.50 6.84
C THR A 235 -9.29 12.48 6.14
N GLU A 236 -8.73 13.57 5.61
CA GLU A 236 -9.49 14.58 4.87
C GLU A 236 -10.05 14.01 3.57
N TYR A 237 -9.23 13.24 2.85
CA TYR A 237 -9.65 12.56 1.63
C TYR A 237 -10.88 11.64 1.85
N VAL A 238 -10.90 10.84 2.92
CA VAL A 238 -12.03 9.97 3.22
C VAL A 238 -13.27 10.78 3.58
N LYS A 239 -13.15 11.87 4.35
CA LYS A 239 -14.29 12.76 4.65
C LYS A 239 -14.93 13.32 3.39
N THR A 240 -14.13 13.91 2.50
CA THR A 240 -14.62 14.45 1.22
C THR A 240 -15.29 13.36 0.38
N THR A 241 -14.70 12.16 0.34
CA THR A 241 -15.25 11.02 -0.41
C THR A 241 -16.60 10.58 0.16
N VAL A 242 -16.74 10.48 1.48
CA VAL A 242 -18.01 10.15 2.16
C VAL A 242 -19.08 11.20 1.89
N CYS A 243 -18.75 12.49 2.03
CA CYS A 243 -19.68 13.58 1.75
C CYS A 243 -20.16 13.54 0.29
N SER A 244 -19.25 13.31 -0.66
CA SER A 244 -19.59 13.24 -2.08
C SER A 244 -20.50 12.05 -2.42
N ILE A 245 -20.17 10.84 -1.96
CA ILE A 245 -20.94 9.61 -2.25
C ILE A 245 -22.37 9.70 -1.72
N PHE A 246 -22.56 10.28 -0.53
CA PHE A 246 -23.86 10.35 0.12
C PHE A 246 -24.56 11.70 -0.01
N ASN A 247 -24.00 12.62 -0.80
CA ASN A 247 -24.46 14.00 -0.94
C ASN A 247 -24.75 14.67 0.41
N LEU A 248 -23.77 14.60 1.31
CA LEU A 248 -23.81 15.17 2.65
C LEU A 248 -22.95 16.43 2.73
N THR A 249 -23.30 17.31 3.66
CA THR A 249 -22.40 18.36 4.13
C THR A 249 -21.53 17.83 5.28
N GLU A 250 -20.40 18.48 5.54
CA GLU A 250 -19.53 18.09 6.66
C GLU A 250 -20.23 18.20 8.02
N ASP A 251 -21.14 19.16 8.20
CA ASP A 251 -21.94 19.33 9.43
C ASP A 251 -22.87 18.14 9.70
N GLU A 252 -23.21 17.36 8.66
CA GLU A 252 -24.00 16.14 8.80
C GLU A 252 -23.16 14.93 9.24
N LEU A 253 -21.82 15.05 9.25
CA LEU A 253 -20.90 14.05 9.78
C LEU A 253 -20.69 14.25 11.28
N HIS A 254 -20.91 13.19 12.07
CA HIS A 254 -20.54 13.23 13.48
C HIS A 254 -19.09 12.78 13.66
N LEU A 255 -18.23 13.70 14.07
CA LEU A 255 -16.80 13.46 14.31
C LEU A 255 -16.55 13.16 15.80
N GLN A 256 -15.98 11.99 16.10
CA GLN A 256 -15.66 11.59 17.47
C GLN A 256 -14.16 11.28 17.61
N HIS A 257 -13.45 12.05 18.42
CA HIS A 257 -12.04 11.79 18.76
C HIS A 257 -11.93 10.81 19.93
N ILE A 258 -11.22 9.71 19.73
CA ILE A 258 -10.85 8.75 20.76
C ILE A 258 -9.45 9.13 21.27
N LYS A 259 -9.41 9.84 22.40
CA LYS A 259 -8.19 10.49 22.94
C LYS A 259 -7.03 9.52 23.16
N ASP A 260 -7.31 8.32 23.64
CA ASP A 260 -6.26 7.36 24.02
C ASP A 260 -5.67 6.59 22.82
N GLU A 261 -6.26 6.73 21.62
CA GLU A 261 -5.93 5.91 20.45
C GLU A 261 -5.48 6.72 19.23
N ASN A 262 -5.33 8.05 19.35
CA ASN A 262 -5.05 8.93 18.20
C ASN A 262 -5.99 8.68 17.02
N THR A 263 -7.25 8.31 17.32
CA THR A 263 -8.22 7.85 16.34
C THR A 263 -9.36 8.85 16.24
N LEU A 264 -9.77 9.16 15.00
CA LEU A 264 -10.98 9.91 14.68
C LEU A 264 -12.00 8.95 14.07
N GLN A 265 -13.20 8.90 14.63
CA GLN A 265 -14.32 8.18 14.05
C GLN A 265 -15.20 9.14 13.26
N LEU A 266 -15.41 8.84 11.98
CA LEU A 266 -16.45 9.43 11.15
C LEU A 266 -17.73 8.61 11.35
N ILE A 267 -18.77 9.20 11.94
CA ILE A 267 -19.98 8.48 12.32
C ILE A 267 -21.19 9.01 11.53
N LEU A 268 -21.81 8.13 10.74
CA LEU A 268 -23.05 8.38 10.03
C LEU A 268 -24.20 7.68 10.75
N ARG A 269 -25.15 8.44 11.30
CA ARG A 269 -26.32 7.91 12.03
C ARG A 269 -27.58 7.89 11.17
N ARG A 270 -27.51 7.25 9.99
CA ARG A 270 -28.64 7.14 9.05
C ARG A 270 -28.88 5.68 8.68
N LYS A 271 -30.05 5.16 9.10
CA LYS A 271 -30.48 3.77 8.77
C LYS A 271 -30.52 3.51 7.27
N SER A 272 -30.90 4.51 6.46
CA SER A 272 -30.91 4.37 5.00
C SER A 272 -29.51 4.17 4.43
N ILE A 273 -28.52 4.99 4.83
CA ILE A 273 -27.13 4.83 4.40
C ILE A 273 -26.58 3.46 4.84
N HIS A 274 -26.79 3.08 6.11
CA HIS A 274 -26.36 1.78 6.62
C HIS A 274 -26.90 0.64 5.75
N PHE A 275 -28.22 0.61 5.54
CA PHE A 275 -28.86 -0.41 4.71
C PHE A 275 -28.36 -0.40 3.26
N SER A 276 -28.19 0.79 2.67
CA SER A 276 -27.68 0.93 1.31
C SER A 276 -26.27 0.37 1.15
N ILE A 277 -25.39 0.57 2.13
CA ILE A 277 -24.04 -0.01 2.13
C ILE A 277 -24.10 -1.53 2.31
N VAL A 278 -24.96 -2.06 3.20
CA VAL A 278 -25.15 -3.51 3.36
C VAL A 278 -25.65 -4.15 2.06
N GLU A 279 -26.68 -3.58 1.43
CA GLU A 279 -27.22 -4.08 0.16
C GLU A 279 -26.16 -4.06 -0.94
N LYS A 280 -25.39 -2.97 -1.02
CA LYS A 280 -24.34 -2.83 -2.04
C LYS A 280 -23.12 -3.69 -1.77
N GLY A 281 -22.84 -3.94 -0.50
CA GLY A 281 -21.74 -4.73 0.00
C GLY A 281 -21.94 -6.24 -0.16
N LYS A 282 -23.05 -6.70 -0.77
CA LYS A 282 -23.31 -8.13 -0.95
C LYS A 282 -22.27 -8.80 -1.88
N ARG A 283 -21.99 -10.06 -1.57
CA ARG A 283 -21.15 -10.96 -2.35
C ARG A 283 -21.95 -12.25 -2.59
N ILE A 284 -22.26 -12.51 -3.85
CA ILE A 284 -23.12 -13.61 -4.29
C ILE A 284 -22.28 -14.68 -4.98
N ARG A 285 -21.18 -14.31 -5.65
CA ARG A 285 -20.37 -15.19 -6.52
C ARG A 285 -19.92 -16.52 -5.90
N ASP A 286 -19.80 -16.60 -4.58
CA ASP A 286 -19.32 -17.79 -3.85
C ASP A 286 -20.05 -18.02 -2.52
N ASN A 287 -21.25 -17.47 -2.35
CA ASN A 287 -22.05 -17.55 -1.13
C ASN A 287 -21.30 -17.16 0.16
N LYS A 288 -20.27 -16.31 0.05
CA LYS A 288 -19.56 -15.75 1.20
C LYS A 288 -20.07 -14.37 1.57
N ASN A 289 -19.77 -13.94 2.78
CA ASN A 289 -20.09 -12.60 3.23
C ASN A 289 -19.25 -11.56 2.47
N GLY A 290 -19.91 -10.54 1.94
CA GLY A 290 -19.26 -9.29 1.58
C GLY A 290 -19.19 -8.39 2.82
N LEU A 291 -19.60 -7.13 2.70
CA LEU A 291 -19.68 -6.24 3.84
C LEU A 291 -20.99 -6.49 4.61
N ILE A 292 -20.87 -6.98 5.85
CA ILE A 292 -22.01 -7.26 6.73
C ILE A 292 -21.83 -6.60 8.11
N PRO A 293 -22.94 -6.34 8.84
CA PRO A 293 -22.86 -5.81 10.20
C PRO A 293 -22.15 -6.74 11.19
N GLY A 294 -21.56 -6.16 12.24
CA GLY A 294 -20.89 -6.92 13.31
C GLY A 294 -19.38 -7.13 13.09
N ASN A 295 -18.84 -8.21 13.64
CA ASN A 295 -17.40 -8.48 13.61
C ASN A 295 -16.95 -9.05 12.25
N LYS A 296 -16.24 -8.23 11.48
CA LYS A 296 -15.74 -8.58 10.14
C LYS A 296 -14.80 -9.79 10.11
N VAL A 297 -14.01 -9.98 11.16
CA VAL A 297 -13.07 -11.11 11.26
C VAL A 297 -13.83 -12.40 11.47
N ASP A 298 -14.81 -12.41 12.37
CA ASP A 298 -15.63 -13.59 12.63
C ASP A 298 -16.44 -13.97 11.36
N HIS A 299 -16.89 -12.97 10.61
CA HIS A 299 -17.64 -13.14 9.38
C HIS A 299 -16.82 -13.44 8.12
N GLN A 300 -15.48 -13.37 8.19
CA GLN A 300 -14.56 -13.55 7.06
C GLN A 300 -15.00 -12.77 5.81
N VAL A 301 -15.33 -11.48 6.01
CA VAL A 301 -15.82 -10.57 4.95
C VAL A 301 -14.90 -10.56 3.74
N GLY A 302 -15.43 -10.25 2.57
CA GLY A 302 -14.64 -10.12 1.35
C GLY A 302 -15.09 -8.97 0.45
N VAL A 303 -14.40 -8.80 -0.68
CA VAL A 303 -14.70 -7.75 -1.66
C VAL A 303 -16.04 -8.03 -2.36
N PRO A 304 -17.00 -7.10 -2.37
CA PRO A 304 -18.30 -7.26 -3.03
C PRO A 304 -18.19 -7.46 -4.54
N ASP A 305 -19.16 -8.14 -5.15
CA ASP A 305 -19.09 -8.55 -6.56
C ASP A 305 -19.00 -7.37 -7.52
N PHE A 306 -19.68 -6.27 -7.21
CA PHE A 306 -19.69 -5.12 -8.10
C PHE A 306 -18.30 -4.50 -8.28
N VAL A 307 -17.44 -4.56 -7.25
CA VAL A 307 -16.06 -4.04 -7.32
C VAL A 307 -15.24 -4.79 -8.37
N LEU A 308 -15.58 -6.05 -8.66
CA LEU A 308 -14.87 -6.88 -9.63
C LEU A 308 -15.43 -6.77 -11.06
N LYS A 309 -16.50 -6.01 -11.30
CA LYS A 309 -17.17 -5.93 -12.61
C LYS A 309 -16.30 -5.33 -13.71
N ASN A 310 -15.39 -4.42 -13.39
CA ASN A 310 -14.53 -3.79 -14.38
C ASN A 310 -13.18 -3.35 -13.80
N TYR A 311 -12.26 -3.00 -14.70
CA TYR A 311 -10.88 -2.63 -14.36
C TYR A 311 -10.77 -1.39 -13.47
N SER A 312 -11.60 -0.36 -13.69
CA SER A 312 -11.51 0.87 -12.91
C SER A 312 -12.00 0.69 -11.48
N PHE A 313 -13.03 -0.13 -11.27
CA PHE A 313 -13.53 -0.49 -9.94
C PHE A 313 -12.52 -1.34 -9.17
N ILE A 314 -11.88 -2.32 -9.83
CA ILE A 314 -10.80 -3.12 -9.22
C ILE A 314 -9.67 -2.22 -8.74
N ARG A 315 -9.22 -1.29 -9.61
CA ARG A 315 -8.17 -0.32 -9.26
C ARG A 315 -8.51 0.50 -8.01
N ARG A 316 -9.73 1.04 -7.95
CA ARG A 316 -10.19 1.87 -6.83
C ARG A 316 -10.46 1.05 -5.57
N GLY A 317 -10.97 -0.18 -5.71
CA GLY A 317 -11.12 -1.12 -4.61
C GLY A 317 -9.78 -1.50 -3.98
N LEU A 318 -8.75 -1.79 -4.79
CA LEU A 318 -7.38 -2.03 -4.27
C LEU A 318 -6.84 -0.81 -3.53
N LYS A 319 -7.14 0.41 -4.01
CA LYS A 319 -6.76 1.65 -3.33
C LYS A 319 -7.38 1.71 -1.94
N GLY A 320 -8.69 1.51 -1.84
CA GLY A 320 -9.41 1.50 -0.56
C GLY A 320 -8.89 0.44 0.42
N LEU A 321 -8.65 -0.80 -0.03
CA LEU A 321 -8.08 -1.86 0.81
C LEU A 321 -6.64 -1.54 1.27
N PHE A 322 -5.81 -1.00 0.37
CA PHE A 322 -4.41 -0.73 0.69
C PHE A 322 -4.26 0.50 1.59
N ASP A 323 -5.08 1.53 1.41
CA ASP A 323 -5.05 2.72 2.24
C ASP A 323 -5.51 2.44 3.68
N THR A 324 -6.29 1.38 3.94
CA THR A 324 -6.60 0.90 5.30
C THR A 324 -5.51 -0.04 5.83
N ASP A 325 -5.46 -1.28 5.34
CA ASP A 325 -4.65 -2.37 5.92
C ASP A 325 -3.32 -2.60 5.17
N GLY A 326 -3.04 -1.80 4.15
CA GLY A 326 -1.78 -1.85 3.40
C GLY A 326 -0.62 -1.24 4.18
N GLY A 327 0.56 -1.84 4.03
CA GLY A 327 1.82 -1.35 4.54
C GLY A 327 2.83 -1.10 3.44
N ILE A 328 3.66 -0.08 3.64
CA ILE A 328 4.79 0.26 2.79
C ILE A 328 6.03 0.17 3.65
N THR A 329 6.94 -0.74 3.29
CA THR A 329 8.16 -0.96 4.06
C THR A 329 9.38 -0.99 3.15
N VAL A 330 10.56 -0.81 3.74
CA VAL A 330 11.85 -0.91 3.05
C VAL A 330 12.53 -2.17 3.55
N ASN A 331 12.85 -3.09 2.65
CA ASN A 331 13.53 -4.34 2.99
C ASN A 331 15.05 -4.12 3.19
N LEU A 332 15.78 -5.19 3.58
CA LEU A 332 17.23 -5.14 3.80
C LEU A 332 18.02 -4.83 2.51
N ASP A 333 17.47 -5.18 1.35
CA ASP A 333 18.01 -4.84 0.03
C ASP A 333 17.68 -3.41 -0.40
N LYS A 334 17.14 -2.59 0.51
CA LYS A 334 16.81 -1.17 0.31
C LYS A 334 15.74 -0.93 -0.75
N ARG A 335 14.93 -1.95 -1.03
CA ARG A 335 13.80 -1.89 -1.96
C ARG A 335 12.52 -1.64 -1.20
N ILE A 336 11.62 -0.88 -1.81
CA ILE A 336 10.26 -0.74 -1.30
C ILE A 336 9.54 -2.06 -1.53
N THR A 337 8.86 -2.54 -0.50
CA THR A 337 7.95 -3.68 -0.56
C THR A 337 6.60 -3.22 -0.05
N LEU A 338 5.54 -3.70 -0.71
CA LEU A 338 4.17 -3.45 -0.28
C LEU A 338 3.63 -4.72 0.34
N ASN A 339 2.88 -4.60 1.42
CA ASN A 339 2.14 -5.71 1.99
C ASN A 339 0.71 -5.31 2.31
N PHE A 340 -0.18 -6.28 2.35
CA PHE A 340 -1.56 -6.14 2.81
C PHE A 340 -1.79 -7.26 3.83
N GLU A 341 -2.04 -6.91 5.08
CA GLU A 341 -2.20 -7.85 6.20
C GLU A 341 -3.62 -7.74 6.74
N ASN A 342 -4.36 -8.85 6.79
CA ASN A 342 -5.75 -8.83 7.24
C ASN A 342 -6.13 -10.18 7.86
N TYR A 343 -7.04 -10.16 8.85
CA TYR A 343 -7.51 -11.37 9.54
C TYR A 343 -8.64 -12.10 8.80
N SER A 344 -9.24 -11.49 7.79
CA SER A 344 -10.13 -12.16 6.83
C SER A 344 -9.29 -12.77 5.71
N ASP A 345 -9.27 -14.10 5.65
CA ASP A 345 -8.59 -14.85 4.59
C ASP A 345 -9.24 -14.59 3.23
N THR A 346 -10.55 -14.38 3.21
CA THR A 346 -11.31 -14.01 2.02
C THR A 346 -10.82 -12.68 1.44
N LEU A 347 -10.58 -11.65 2.26
CA LEU A 347 -10.03 -10.37 1.78
C LEU A 347 -8.61 -10.51 1.25
N LEU A 348 -7.76 -11.30 1.90
CA LEU A 348 -6.39 -11.55 1.42
C LEU A 348 -6.41 -12.19 0.03
N HIS A 349 -7.26 -13.20 -0.17
CA HIS A 349 -7.41 -13.87 -1.45
C HIS A 349 -7.96 -12.92 -2.53
N ASP A 350 -8.97 -12.10 -2.21
CA ASP A 350 -9.49 -11.11 -3.16
C ASP A 350 -8.44 -10.06 -3.52
N PHE A 351 -7.69 -9.53 -2.55
CA PHE A 351 -6.62 -8.54 -2.80
C PHE A 351 -5.55 -9.11 -3.74
N HIS A 352 -5.13 -10.36 -3.51
CA HIS A 352 -4.19 -11.08 -4.37
C HIS A 352 -4.73 -11.24 -5.80
N ASN A 353 -5.98 -11.66 -5.94
CA ASN A 353 -6.62 -11.84 -7.25
C ASN A 353 -6.79 -10.52 -7.99
N MET A 354 -7.22 -9.46 -7.30
CA MET A 354 -7.33 -8.12 -7.86
C MET A 354 -5.96 -7.62 -8.37
N CYS A 355 -4.87 -7.87 -7.63
CA CYS A 355 -3.52 -7.59 -8.10
C CYS A 355 -3.21 -8.35 -9.40
N HIS A 356 -3.51 -9.65 -9.46
CA HIS A 356 -3.31 -10.46 -10.68
C HIS A 356 -4.15 -9.98 -11.87
N LEU A 357 -5.39 -9.56 -11.66
CA LEU A 357 -6.26 -8.99 -12.69
C LEU A 357 -5.69 -7.68 -13.27
N LEU A 358 -4.91 -6.92 -12.50
CA LEU A 358 -4.17 -5.75 -12.98
C LEU A 358 -2.77 -6.09 -13.53
N GLY A 359 -2.40 -7.38 -13.56
CA GLY A 359 -1.07 -7.86 -13.94
C GLY A 359 0.04 -7.39 -12.99
N ILE A 360 -0.25 -7.35 -11.69
CA ILE A 360 0.69 -7.04 -10.62
C ILE A 360 1.03 -8.36 -9.92
N ASN A 361 2.31 -8.77 -9.96
CA ASN A 361 2.73 -10.00 -9.31
C ASN A 361 2.72 -9.80 -7.79
N SER A 362 1.99 -10.66 -7.09
CA SER A 362 1.92 -10.66 -5.64
C SER A 362 2.05 -12.08 -5.12
N THR A 363 2.47 -12.23 -3.87
CA THR A 363 2.58 -13.53 -3.19
C THR A 363 1.66 -13.54 -1.98
N TYR A 364 0.69 -14.46 -1.97
CA TYR A 364 -0.22 -14.69 -0.86
C TYR A 364 0.34 -15.74 0.10
N SER A 365 0.19 -15.51 1.41
CA SER A 365 0.56 -16.46 2.46
C SER A 365 -0.47 -16.44 3.58
N SER A 366 -1.28 -17.51 3.63
CA SER A 366 -2.30 -17.74 4.68
C SER A 366 -1.68 -17.81 6.08
N LYS A 367 -0.50 -18.46 6.21
CA LYS A 367 0.20 -18.63 7.48
C LYS A 367 0.59 -17.30 8.13
N SER A 368 1.05 -16.35 7.32
CA SER A 368 1.40 -15.00 7.78
C SER A 368 0.26 -14.00 7.63
N ARG A 369 -0.90 -14.43 7.11
CA ARG A 369 -2.08 -13.60 6.87
C ARG A 369 -1.79 -12.31 6.09
N GLN A 370 -0.97 -12.44 5.04
CA GLN A 370 -0.57 -11.29 4.25
C GLN A 370 -0.40 -11.62 2.76
N VAL A 371 -0.61 -10.59 1.94
CA VAL A 371 -0.21 -10.55 0.53
C VAL A 371 0.98 -9.60 0.41
N ASN A 372 2.04 -10.01 -0.26
CA ASN A 372 3.23 -9.19 -0.48
C ASN A 372 3.44 -8.89 -1.97
N ILE A 373 3.89 -7.68 -2.28
CA ILE A 373 4.34 -7.25 -3.60
C ILE A 373 5.80 -6.80 -3.42
N THR A 374 6.73 -7.64 -3.87
CA THR A 374 8.17 -7.48 -3.62
C THR A 374 8.98 -7.23 -4.88
N GLU A 375 8.47 -7.64 -6.05
CA GLU A 375 9.13 -7.38 -7.33
C GLU A 375 9.03 -5.88 -7.68
N VAL A 376 10.17 -5.24 -7.96
CA VAL A 376 10.26 -3.79 -8.20
C VAL A 376 9.32 -3.32 -9.31
N LYS A 377 9.25 -4.06 -10.43
CA LYS A 377 8.32 -3.79 -11.54
C LYS A 377 6.86 -3.79 -11.07
N SER A 378 6.47 -4.77 -10.26
CA SER A 378 5.13 -4.92 -9.72
C SER A 378 4.80 -3.86 -8.67
N VAL A 379 5.75 -3.51 -7.79
CA VAL A 379 5.61 -2.40 -6.83
C VAL A 379 5.39 -1.08 -7.56
N LYS A 380 6.22 -0.77 -8.56
CA LYS A 380 6.08 0.44 -9.38
C LYS A 380 4.73 0.47 -10.09
N LYS A 381 4.36 -0.63 -10.74
CA LYS A 381 3.06 -0.78 -11.41
C LYS A 381 1.88 -0.58 -10.45
N PHE A 382 1.96 -1.12 -9.24
CA PHE A 382 0.95 -0.90 -8.21
C PHE A 382 0.84 0.58 -7.83
N LEU A 383 1.96 1.24 -7.51
CA LEU A 383 1.96 2.65 -7.14
C LEU A 383 1.46 3.57 -8.27
N ASP A 384 1.79 3.24 -9.52
CA ASP A 384 1.39 4.01 -10.70
C ASP A 384 -0.10 3.85 -11.05
N ILE A 385 -0.63 2.62 -10.95
CA ILE A 385 -2.03 2.31 -11.31
C ILE A 385 -2.96 2.60 -10.14
N VAL A 386 -2.68 2.08 -8.95
CA VAL A 386 -3.57 2.16 -7.77
C VAL A 386 -3.50 3.54 -7.12
N LYS A 387 -2.33 4.20 -7.14
CA LYS A 387 -2.09 5.55 -6.59
C LYS A 387 -2.62 5.72 -5.14
N PRO A 388 -2.21 4.86 -4.19
CA PRO A 388 -2.68 4.91 -2.80
C PRO A 388 -2.42 6.28 -2.15
N GLU A 389 -3.41 6.82 -1.44
CA GLU A 389 -3.26 8.08 -0.67
C GLU A 389 -2.18 7.93 0.39
N LYS A 390 -2.07 6.75 1.01
CA LYS A 390 -1.04 6.44 2.00
C LYS A 390 0.38 6.72 1.48
N PHE A 391 0.66 6.52 0.18
CA PHE A 391 1.98 6.82 -0.40
C PHE A 391 2.21 8.30 -0.71
N LYS A 392 1.15 9.11 -0.72
CA LYS A 392 1.19 10.56 -0.91
C LYS A 392 1.38 11.33 0.40
N GLU A 393 1.32 10.65 1.53
CA GLU A 393 1.56 11.24 2.86
C GLU A 393 3.01 11.75 2.99
N PRO A 394 3.25 13.07 3.15
CA PRO A 394 4.60 13.64 3.14
C PRO A 394 5.51 13.02 4.21
N LEU A 395 5.00 12.86 5.43
CA LEU A 395 5.76 12.27 6.53
C LEU A 395 6.05 10.79 6.29
N ARG A 396 5.14 10.04 5.68
CA ARG A 396 5.41 8.65 5.32
C ARG A 396 6.50 8.54 4.25
N ARG A 397 6.51 9.44 3.27
CA ARG A 397 7.59 9.52 2.28
C ARG A 397 8.94 9.83 2.93
N ILE A 398 8.98 10.82 3.83
CA ILE A 398 10.19 11.14 4.63
C ILE A 398 10.64 9.92 5.45
N TRP A 399 9.71 9.21 6.08
CA TRP A 399 10.01 7.99 6.83
C TRP A 399 10.68 6.92 5.96
N LEU A 400 10.12 6.65 4.77
CA LEU A 400 10.69 5.71 3.81
C LEU A 400 12.08 6.17 3.36
N ALA A 401 12.25 7.45 3.04
CA ALA A 401 13.54 8.03 2.68
C ALA A 401 14.57 7.89 3.81
N CYS A 402 14.21 8.21 5.06
CA CYS A 402 15.08 8.03 6.22
C CYS A 402 15.47 6.56 6.42
N LYS A 403 14.54 5.62 6.21
CA LYS A 403 14.82 4.19 6.28
C LYS A 403 15.81 3.76 5.19
N ILE A 404 15.59 4.16 3.94
CA ILE A 404 16.51 3.90 2.83
C ILE A 404 17.90 4.49 3.14
N LEU A 405 17.93 5.77 3.54
CA LEU A 405 19.15 6.51 3.84
C LEU A 405 19.97 5.82 4.96
N LYS A 406 19.29 5.40 6.03
CA LYS A 406 19.93 4.68 7.13
C LYS A 406 20.59 3.38 6.67
N GLU A 407 19.92 2.59 5.83
CA GLU A 407 20.47 1.32 5.33
C GLU A 407 21.64 1.51 4.35
N VAL A 408 21.77 2.68 3.72
CA VAL A 408 22.93 3.03 2.87
C VAL A 408 24.00 3.84 3.60
N ALA A 409 23.74 4.27 4.83
CA ALA A 409 24.63 5.17 5.56
C ALA A 409 26.00 4.53 5.86
N PRO A 410 27.06 5.35 6.04
CA PRO A 410 28.31 4.91 6.63
C PRO A 410 28.08 4.16 7.95
N VAL A 411 28.91 3.15 8.22
CA VAL A 411 28.79 2.28 9.41
C VAL A 411 28.72 3.11 10.70
N GLU A 412 29.60 4.10 10.85
CA GLU A 412 29.61 5.01 12.01
C GLU A 412 28.26 5.73 12.21
N ILE A 413 27.67 6.25 11.13
CA ILE A 413 26.38 6.95 11.19
C ILE A 413 25.27 5.97 11.58
N ASN A 414 25.24 4.81 10.91
CA ASN A 414 24.20 3.81 11.14
C ASN A 414 24.23 3.30 12.59
N GLU A 415 25.40 2.94 13.12
CA GLU A 415 25.56 2.48 14.51
C GLU A 415 25.08 3.51 15.53
N LYS A 416 25.40 4.79 15.33
CA LYS A 416 24.93 5.86 16.22
C LYS A 416 23.41 6.06 16.14
N VAL A 417 22.83 6.05 14.94
CA VAL A 417 21.39 6.17 14.76
C VAL A 417 20.66 4.96 15.37
N GLU A 418 21.18 3.74 15.19
CA GLU A 418 20.65 2.53 15.82
C GLU A 418 20.73 2.57 17.34
N GLN A 419 21.84 3.07 17.90
CA GLN A 419 21.97 3.25 19.34
C GLN A 419 20.93 4.26 19.86
N ARG A 420 20.64 5.33 19.12
CA ARG A 420 19.57 6.27 19.48
C ARG A 420 18.18 5.65 19.42
N ILE A 421 17.91 4.86 18.37
CA ILE A 421 16.65 4.10 18.25
C ILE A 421 16.50 3.13 19.44
N LYS A 422 17.56 2.41 19.80
CA LYS A 422 17.58 1.49 20.94
C LYS A 422 17.34 2.21 22.27
N ASN A 423 18.02 3.33 22.50
CA ASN A 423 17.84 4.15 23.70
C ASN A 423 16.41 4.71 23.79
N PHE A 424 15.85 5.17 22.66
CA PHE A 424 14.47 5.65 22.58
C PHE A 424 13.47 4.55 22.90
N LYS A 425 13.62 3.36 22.30
CA LYS A 425 12.77 2.19 22.59
C LYS A 425 12.80 1.82 24.08
N LEU A 426 13.98 1.80 24.69
CA LEU A 426 14.14 1.53 26.11
C LEU A 426 13.45 2.59 26.98
N LYS A 427 13.68 3.88 26.68
CA LYS A 427 13.10 5.01 27.41
C LYS A 427 11.57 5.03 27.35
N GLU A 428 11.00 4.74 26.19
CA GLU A 428 9.54 4.80 25.95
C GLU A 428 8.85 3.44 26.24
N GLY A 429 9.59 2.42 26.68
CA GLY A 429 9.05 1.08 26.91
C GLY A 429 8.50 0.41 25.64
N LYS A 430 9.01 0.76 24.45
CA LYS A 430 8.50 0.29 23.16
C LYS A 430 9.33 -0.86 22.61
N LEU A 431 8.66 -1.90 22.11
CA LEU A 431 9.32 -3.02 21.42
C LEU A 431 9.77 -2.65 20.00
N ARG A 432 9.05 -1.75 19.33
CA ARG A 432 9.24 -1.40 17.91
C ARG A 432 9.38 0.11 17.72
N PHE A 433 10.13 0.47 16.67
CA PHE A 433 10.27 1.85 16.19
C PHE A 433 9.61 1.89 14.81
N SER A 434 8.28 2.01 14.83
CA SER A 434 7.41 2.02 13.66
C SER A 434 7.17 3.43 13.15
N TYR A 435 6.57 3.54 11.97
CA TYR A 435 6.10 4.81 11.43
C TYR A 435 5.16 5.52 12.43
N SER A 436 5.42 6.80 12.64
CA SER A 436 4.53 7.81 13.21
C SER A 436 5.13 9.17 12.90
N ARG A 437 4.37 10.25 13.02
CA ARG A 437 4.83 11.63 12.86
C ARG A 437 6.02 11.92 13.76
N ARG A 438 5.92 11.58 15.06
CA ARG A 438 7.01 11.77 16.04
C ARG A 438 8.27 10.98 15.66
N ASN A 439 8.13 9.69 15.35
CA ASN A 439 9.28 8.84 15.04
C ASN A 439 9.95 9.24 13.73
N THR A 440 9.17 9.69 12.75
CA THR A 440 9.66 10.22 11.45
C THR A 440 10.53 11.45 11.65
N LEU A 441 10.06 12.41 12.43
CA LEU A 441 10.82 13.63 12.72
C LEU A 441 12.10 13.33 13.51
N LEU A 442 12.04 12.40 14.47
CA LEU A 442 13.20 11.98 15.26
C LEU A 442 14.28 11.31 14.39
N ILE A 443 13.91 10.32 13.57
CA ILE A 443 14.90 9.65 12.72
C ILE A 443 15.49 10.60 11.68
N LYS A 444 14.68 11.50 11.11
CA LYS A 444 15.14 12.58 10.23
C LYS A 444 16.20 13.43 10.93
N GLN A 445 15.88 13.96 12.10
CA GLN A 445 16.78 14.81 12.89
C GLN A 445 18.08 14.09 13.27
N TRP A 446 18.00 12.81 13.67
CA TRP A 446 19.20 12.05 14.04
C TRP A 446 20.11 11.79 12.85
N LEU A 447 19.54 11.39 11.70
CA LEU A 447 20.32 11.24 10.47
C LEU A 447 20.97 12.57 10.10
N GLU A 448 20.21 13.66 10.12
CA GLU A 448 20.73 14.98 9.76
C GLU A 448 21.88 15.42 10.66
N LEU A 449 21.74 15.22 11.97
CA LEU A 449 22.79 15.54 12.91
C LEU A 449 24.07 14.72 12.66
N GLU A 450 23.95 13.41 12.48
CA GLU A 450 25.12 12.55 12.30
C GLU A 450 25.83 12.81 10.96
N TYR A 451 25.09 13.05 9.89
CA TYR A 451 25.68 13.46 8.61
C TYR A 451 26.40 14.80 8.74
N ASN A 452 25.78 15.80 9.38
CA ASN A 452 26.41 17.10 9.62
C ASN A 452 27.69 17.00 10.49
N GLN A 453 27.72 16.12 11.49
CA GLN A 453 28.92 15.88 12.28
C GLN A 453 30.06 15.28 11.46
N VAL A 454 29.76 14.31 10.58
CA VAL A 454 30.75 13.70 9.69
C VAL A 454 31.29 14.72 8.68
N LEU A 455 30.42 15.59 8.14
CA LEU A 455 30.83 16.68 7.25
C LEU A 455 31.83 17.62 7.96
N LYS A 456 31.49 18.11 9.15
CA LYS A 456 32.37 18.99 9.95
C LYS A 456 33.72 18.38 10.32
N ARG A 457 33.76 17.07 10.64
CA ARG A 457 35.02 16.39 10.99
C ARG A 457 35.95 16.20 9.81
N ARG A 458 35.41 15.99 8.61
CA ARG A 458 36.21 15.71 7.40
C ARG A 458 36.77 16.99 6.76
N GLU A 459 36.26 18.17 7.13
CA GLU A 459 36.80 19.46 6.70
C GLU A 459 38.23 19.71 7.18
N SER A 460 38.65 19.16 8.33
CA SER A 460 40.00 19.40 8.85
C SER A 460 41.12 18.61 8.13
N GLN A 461 40.78 17.69 7.23
CA GLN A 461 41.76 16.80 6.59
C GLN A 461 41.63 16.63 5.07
N ILE A 462 40.50 16.96 4.43
CA ILE A 462 40.16 16.29 3.15
C ILE A 462 39.90 17.22 1.94
N LEU A 463 39.84 18.56 2.06
CA LEU A 463 39.48 19.41 0.90
C LEU A 463 40.28 20.72 0.78
N GLY A 464 41.11 20.81 -0.26
CA GLY A 464 41.74 22.06 -0.72
C GLY A 464 40.83 22.95 -1.58
N SER A 465 39.55 22.64 -1.75
CA SER A 465 38.60 23.52 -2.48
C SER A 465 37.71 24.28 -1.51
N ILE A 466 37.94 25.58 -1.38
CA ILE A 466 37.23 26.50 -0.47
C ILE A 466 35.72 26.53 -0.78
N GLU A 467 35.34 26.57 -2.07
CA GLU A 467 33.94 26.72 -2.51
C GLU A 467 33.01 25.58 -2.09
N LEU A 468 33.48 24.33 -2.17
CA LEU A 468 32.67 23.16 -1.79
C LEU A 468 32.49 23.08 -0.27
N ASN A 469 33.53 23.48 0.48
CA ASN A 469 33.47 23.57 1.94
C ASN A 469 32.55 24.72 2.36
N GLU A 470 32.57 25.87 1.69
CA GLU A 470 31.63 26.96 1.95
C GLU A 470 30.18 26.56 1.68
N HIS A 471 29.90 25.87 0.57
CA HIS A 471 28.54 25.40 0.28
C HIS A 471 28.04 24.38 1.33
N LEU A 472 28.88 23.41 1.71
CA LEU A 472 28.52 22.43 2.74
C LEU A 472 28.37 23.08 4.13
N ASN A 473 29.20 24.08 4.46
CA ASN A 473 29.11 24.84 5.71
C ASN A 473 27.88 25.73 5.79
N ASN A 474 27.51 26.36 4.68
CA ASN A 474 26.42 27.35 4.66
C ASN A 474 25.03 26.69 4.72
N TYR A 475 24.86 25.48 4.17
CA TYR A 475 23.54 24.87 4.02
C TYR A 475 23.30 23.62 4.86
N GLY A 476 24.36 22.94 5.31
CA GLY A 476 24.25 21.69 6.05
C GLY A 476 23.55 20.57 5.27
N PHE A 477 23.55 19.37 5.85
CA PHE A 477 22.78 18.24 5.35
C PHE A 477 21.35 18.30 5.88
N SER A 478 20.37 18.26 4.97
CA SER A 478 18.93 18.25 5.26
C SER A 478 18.21 17.30 4.31
N ILE A 479 17.28 16.50 4.83
CA ILE A 479 16.42 15.60 4.06
C ILE A 479 15.24 16.42 3.54
N SER A 480 15.43 17.05 2.37
CA SER A 480 14.40 17.84 1.67
C SER A 480 13.37 16.97 0.93
N GLU A 481 12.38 17.60 0.32
CA GLU A 481 11.38 16.89 -0.50
C GLU A 481 11.99 16.30 -1.78
N GLU A 482 12.80 17.06 -2.51
CA GLU A 482 13.54 16.58 -3.69
C GLU A 482 14.38 15.34 -3.34
N MET A 483 15.04 15.45 -2.20
CA MET A 483 15.88 14.44 -1.61
C MET A 483 15.10 13.16 -1.25
N THR A 484 13.91 13.33 -0.69
CA THR A 484 12.96 12.26 -0.38
C THR A 484 12.47 11.56 -1.66
N ASN A 485 12.06 12.35 -2.67
CA ASN A 485 11.57 11.84 -3.94
C ASN A 485 12.65 11.04 -4.68
N TYR A 486 13.88 11.54 -4.66
CA TYR A 486 15.02 10.84 -5.25
C TYR A 486 15.27 9.48 -4.57
N LEU A 487 15.37 9.42 -3.24
CA LEU A 487 15.63 8.15 -2.53
C LEU A 487 14.55 7.11 -2.78
N ILE A 488 13.29 7.54 -2.78
CA ILE A 488 12.16 6.68 -3.13
C ILE A 488 12.29 6.22 -4.59
N GLY A 489 12.63 7.12 -5.51
CA GLY A 489 12.90 6.80 -6.91
C GLY A 489 13.97 5.72 -7.06
N MET A 490 15.11 5.86 -6.36
CA MET A 490 16.14 4.82 -6.34
C MET A 490 15.59 3.47 -5.90
N ALA A 491 14.85 3.41 -4.79
CA ALA A 491 14.29 2.17 -4.25
C ALA A 491 13.24 1.51 -5.16
N LEU A 492 12.73 2.24 -6.16
CA LEU A 492 11.78 1.79 -7.18
C LEU A 492 12.43 1.50 -8.55
N THR A 493 13.75 1.57 -8.67
CA THR A 493 14.48 1.15 -9.87
C THR A 493 15.08 -0.24 -9.68
N GLU A 494 15.15 -1.04 -10.74
CA GLU A 494 15.76 -2.38 -10.69
C GLU A 494 17.27 -2.30 -10.40
N ASP A 495 17.90 -1.20 -10.80
CA ASP A 495 19.34 -1.08 -10.98
C ASP A 495 20.06 -0.08 -10.03
N SER A 496 19.36 0.74 -9.23
CA SER A 496 20.01 1.86 -8.49
C SER A 496 21.18 1.43 -7.60
N TYR A 497 21.08 0.30 -6.89
CA TYR A 497 22.18 -0.22 -6.05
C TYR A 497 23.23 -1.03 -6.81
N THR A 498 23.04 -1.23 -8.11
CA THR A 498 23.96 -2.00 -8.96
C THR A 498 24.90 -1.12 -9.77
N GLN A 499 24.67 0.19 -9.81
CA GLN A 499 25.47 1.10 -10.63
C GLN A 499 26.90 1.29 -10.15
N ILE A 500 27.19 1.14 -8.86
CA ILE A 500 28.57 1.02 -8.37
C ILE A 500 28.58 -0.04 -7.28
N LYS A 501 29.37 -1.10 -7.46
CA LYS A 501 29.59 -2.09 -6.42
C LYS A 501 31.00 -1.94 -5.85
N LEU A 502 31.09 -1.75 -4.54
CA LEU A 502 32.35 -1.71 -3.79
C LEU A 502 32.66 -3.04 -3.13
N LYS A 503 33.95 -3.37 -3.05
CA LYS A 503 34.43 -4.44 -2.19
C LYS A 503 34.35 -3.95 -0.75
N ARG A 504 33.67 -4.69 0.13
CA ARG A 504 33.20 -4.22 1.46
C ARG A 504 34.30 -3.64 2.36
N ASP A 505 35.57 -3.95 2.10
CA ASP A 505 36.68 -3.74 3.03
C ASP A 505 37.92 -3.01 2.44
N ILE A 506 37.89 -2.49 1.20
CA ILE A 506 39.12 -1.99 0.53
C ILE A 506 38.97 -0.67 -0.22
N ASP A 507 37.85 0.04 -0.11
CA ASP A 507 37.59 1.26 -0.90
C ASP A 507 37.93 1.04 -2.40
N GLU A 508 37.55 -0.12 -2.93
CA GLU A 508 37.76 -0.50 -4.33
C GLU A 508 36.42 -0.63 -5.05
N ILE A 509 36.30 0.10 -6.17
CA ILE A 509 35.19 -0.08 -7.11
C ILE A 509 35.49 -1.31 -7.97
N TYR A 510 34.69 -2.36 -7.81
CA TYR A 510 34.83 -3.56 -8.65
C TYR A 510 33.80 -3.64 -9.77
N ASN A 511 32.74 -2.84 -9.72
CA ASN A 511 31.77 -2.74 -10.81
C ASN A 511 31.20 -1.32 -10.89
N ILE A 512 31.05 -0.77 -12.09
CA ILE A 512 30.28 0.44 -12.40
C ILE A 512 29.28 0.09 -13.52
N SER A 513 28.06 0.64 -13.51
CA SER A 513 27.15 0.51 -14.65
C SER A 513 27.80 1.07 -15.90
N ASN A 514 27.54 0.45 -17.05
CA ASN A 514 28.12 0.92 -18.31
C ASN A 514 27.74 2.38 -18.59
N GLN A 515 26.52 2.79 -18.26
CA GLN A 515 26.07 4.17 -18.45
C GLN A 515 26.91 5.18 -17.66
N LEU A 516 27.12 4.94 -16.35
CA LEU A 516 27.93 5.83 -15.52
C LEU A 516 29.40 5.76 -15.91
N LEU A 517 29.91 4.57 -16.23
CA LEU A 517 31.27 4.40 -16.74
C LEU A 517 31.50 5.23 -18.01
N TYR A 518 30.58 5.16 -18.97
CA TYR A 518 30.68 5.88 -20.24
C TYR A 518 30.61 7.38 -20.02
N PHE A 519 29.70 7.86 -19.15
CA PHE A 519 29.66 9.25 -18.76
C PHE A 519 31.00 9.72 -18.18
N ILE A 520 31.55 8.98 -17.20
CA ILE A 520 32.83 9.31 -16.59
C ILE A 520 33.95 9.33 -17.63
N CYS A 521 34.02 8.32 -18.50
CA CYS A 521 35.06 8.22 -19.51
C CYS A 521 34.96 9.37 -20.52
N GLU A 522 33.76 9.69 -21.00
CA GLU A 522 33.51 10.80 -21.92
C GLU A 522 33.89 12.13 -21.29
N PHE A 523 33.35 12.44 -20.11
CA PHE A 523 33.62 13.68 -19.40
C PHE A 523 35.12 13.87 -19.16
N THR A 524 35.79 12.81 -18.69
CA THR A 524 37.22 12.85 -18.39
C THR A 524 38.04 13.04 -19.67
N TYR A 525 37.69 12.33 -20.74
CA TYR A 525 38.39 12.42 -22.02
C TYR A 525 38.25 13.81 -22.65
N GLU A 526 37.03 14.36 -22.69
CA GLU A 526 36.76 15.72 -23.19
C GLU A 526 37.47 16.77 -22.34
N SER A 527 37.50 16.59 -21.02
CA SER A 527 38.25 17.49 -20.13
C SER A 527 39.73 17.47 -20.47
N ILE A 528 40.36 16.30 -20.57
CA ILE A 528 41.79 16.18 -20.93
C ILE A 528 42.08 16.81 -22.30
N LEU A 529 41.16 16.69 -23.27
CA LEU A 529 41.33 17.27 -24.60
C LEU A 529 41.21 18.79 -24.64
N ASN A 530 40.18 19.33 -23.99
CA ASN A 530 39.82 20.74 -24.07
C ASN A 530 40.65 21.60 -23.13
N SER A 531 41.29 21.02 -22.12
CA SER A 531 42.15 21.75 -21.19
C SER A 531 43.58 21.22 -21.15
N ILE A 532 44.46 21.85 -21.92
CA ILE A 532 45.91 21.63 -21.82
C ILE A 532 46.43 22.02 -20.41
N LEU A 533 45.68 22.87 -19.68
CA LEU A 533 46.12 23.47 -18.41
C LEU A 533 45.43 22.95 -17.14
N LEU A 534 44.34 22.16 -17.22
CA LEU A 534 43.73 21.68 -15.98
C LEU A 534 44.59 20.58 -15.35
N ASN A 535 44.84 20.72 -14.04
CA ASN A 535 45.47 19.67 -13.27
C ASN A 535 44.46 18.53 -12.98
N ASP A 536 44.96 17.37 -12.56
CA ASP A 536 44.10 16.19 -12.34
C ASP A 536 43.03 16.44 -11.27
N ASP A 537 43.33 17.25 -10.24
CA ASP A 537 42.39 17.55 -9.16
C ASP A 537 41.22 18.41 -9.65
N GLU A 538 41.46 19.35 -10.57
CA GLU A 538 40.42 20.16 -11.22
C GLU A 538 39.51 19.32 -12.12
N ILE A 539 40.08 18.39 -12.90
CA ILE A 539 39.29 17.47 -13.73
C ILE A 539 38.39 16.60 -12.84
N ILE A 540 38.94 16.06 -11.74
CA ILE A 540 38.15 15.24 -10.81
C ILE A 540 37.07 16.09 -10.13
N LEU A 541 37.39 17.33 -9.73
CA LEU A 541 36.42 18.23 -9.12
C LEU A 541 35.27 18.55 -10.08
N ASN A 542 35.58 18.86 -11.34
CA ASN A 542 34.56 19.12 -12.36
C ASN A 542 33.76 17.87 -12.70
N LEU A 543 34.40 16.70 -12.74
CA LEU A 543 33.71 15.42 -12.91
C LEU A 543 32.73 15.19 -11.76
N ILE A 544 33.14 15.43 -10.51
CA ILE A 544 32.24 15.34 -9.36
C ILE A 544 31.09 16.33 -9.50
N LYS A 545 31.35 17.59 -9.89
CA LYS A 545 30.32 18.61 -10.09
C LYS A 545 29.32 18.19 -11.17
N GLU A 546 29.75 17.61 -12.28
CA GLU A 546 28.83 17.15 -13.34
C GLU A 546 28.09 15.86 -12.97
N ILE A 547 28.74 14.89 -12.33
CA ILE A 547 28.05 13.70 -11.78
C ILE A 547 26.97 14.14 -10.79
N THR A 548 27.29 15.13 -9.95
CA THR A 548 26.38 15.73 -8.97
C THR A 548 25.14 16.34 -9.62
N LYS A 549 25.30 16.99 -10.79
CA LYS A 549 24.19 17.58 -11.55
C LYS A 549 23.34 16.53 -12.25
N LEU A 550 23.96 15.46 -12.75
CA LEU A 550 23.28 14.39 -13.49
C LEU A 550 22.63 13.36 -12.57
N MET A 551 23.09 13.28 -11.32
CA MET A 551 22.60 12.35 -10.31
C MET A 551 22.45 13.09 -8.96
N PRO A 552 21.25 13.60 -8.64
CA PRO A 552 20.99 14.18 -7.33
C PRO A 552 21.19 13.07 -6.27
N TYR A 553 21.76 13.38 -5.09
CA TYR A 553 21.94 12.46 -3.94
C TYR A 553 22.96 11.29 -4.03
N ASP A 554 23.37 10.74 -5.18
CA ASP A 554 24.45 9.72 -5.19
C ASP A 554 25.78 10.23 -4.57
N ILE A 555 25.85 11.55 -4.39
CA ILE A 555 26.85 12.32 -3.66
C ILE A 555 26.93 11.96 -2.16
N LEU A 556 25.86 11.48 -1.54
CA LEU A 556 25.92 10.97 -0.16
C LEU A 556 26.50 9.58 -0.06
N LEU A 557 26.38 8.81 -1.14
CA LEU A 557 27.18 7.60 -1.33
C LEU A 557 28.64 7.96 -1.62
N LEU A 558 28.95 9.10 -2.26
CA LEU A 558 30.30 9.69 -2.33
C LEU A 558 30.84 10.19 -0.97
N LEU A 559 30.46 9.64 0.18
CA LEU A 559 31.26 9.71 1.43
C LEU A 559 31.91 8.38 1.81
N ARG A 560 31.32 7.23 1.45
CA ARG A 560 31.99 5.91 1.54
C ARG A 560 32.62 5.51 0.20
N TYR A 561 31.99 5.88 -0.90
CA TYR A 561 32.48 5.67 -2.26
C TYR A 561 33.45 6.78 -2.68
N ARG A 562 33.57 7.90 -1.94
CA ARG A 562 34.42 9.04 -2.33
C ARG A 562 35.85 8.64 -2.55
N THR A 563 36.49 8.04 -1.55
CA THR A 563 37.93 7.76 -1.61
C THR A 563 38.18 6.74 -2.70
N ALA A 564 37.34 5.70 -2.76
CA ALA A 564 37.35 4.70 -3.82
C ALA A 564 37.16 5.31 -5.21
N PHE A 565 36.21 6.24 -5.35
CA PHE A 565 35.86 6.91 -6.59
C PHE A 565 36.92 7.92 -7.01
N MET A 566 37.42 8.74 -6.10
CA MET A 566 38.54 9.67 -6.33
C MET A 566 39.77 8.88 -6.79
N LYS A 567 40.09 7.77 -6.10
CA LYS A 567 41.17 6.86 -6.48
C LYS A 567 40.92 6.27 -7.87
N TYR A 568 39.71 5.75 -8.12
CA TYR A 568 39.29 5.22 -9.41
C TYR A 568 39.38 6.26 -10.53
N ALA A 569 38.83 7.45 -10.34
CA ALA A 569 38.81 8.56 -11.29
C ALA A 569 40.24 9.07 -11.55
N LYS A 570 41.07 9.20 -10.52
CA LYS A 570 42.49 9.54 -10.66
C LYS A 570 43.22 8.52 -11.52
N TYR A 571 43.06 7.22 -11.23
CA TYR A 571 43.67 6.19 -12.08
C TYR A 571 43.07 6.17 -13.48
N LEU A 572 41.78 6.46 -13.65
CA LEU A 572 41.14 6.53 -14.95
C LEU A 572 41.70 7.70 -15.77
N ILE A 573 41.89 8.87 -15.17
CA ILE A 573 42.55 10.03 -15.78
C ILE A 573 43.96 9.66 -16.22
N ILE A 574 44.74 9.02 -15.35
CA ILE A 574 46.09 8.57 -15.65
C ILE A 574 46.10 7.60 -16.84
N VAL A 575 45.20 6.62 -16.87
CA VAL A 575 45.05 5.67 -17.98
C VAL A 575 44.60 6.39 -19.26
N LEU A 576 43.63 7.30 -19.17
CA LEU A 576 43.11 8.05 -20.31
C LEU A 576 44.17 8.98 -20.90
N ARG A 577 44.97 9.68 -20.09
CA ARG A 577 46.09 10.49 -20.55
C ARG A 577 47.10 9.65 -21.34
N GLU A 578 47.44 8.46 -20.85
CA GLU A 578 48.36 7.56 -21.54
C GLU A 578 47.77 7.03 -22.87
N ILE A 579 46.48 6.69 -22.88
CA ILE A 579 45.76 6.30 -24.10
C ILE A 579 45.73 7.47 -25.10
N ILE A 580 45.39 8.68 -24.64
CA ILE A 580 45.32 9.91 -25.43
C ILE A 580 46.69 10.24 -26.04
N ARG A 581 47.76 10.16 -25.24
CA ARG A 581 49.14 10.37 -25.71
C ARG A 581 49.50 9.38 -26.83
N ARG A 582 49.23 8.09 -26.62
CA ARG A 582 49.52 7.04 -27.61
C ARG A 582 48.61 7.11 -28.84
N SER A 583 47.44 7.71 -28.69
CA SER A 583 46.47 7.93 -29.77
C SER A 583 46.86 9.08 -30.71
N ASP A 584 47.99 9.76 -30.45
CA ASP A 584 48.57 10.73 -31.37
C ASP A 584 49.10 10.03 -32.64
N PRO A 585 48.61 10.41 -33.84
CA PRO A 585 49.08 9.85 -35.11
C PRO A 585 50.59 9.97 -35.34
N LYS A 586 51.28 10.87 -34.63
CA LYS A 586 52.73 11.05 -34.70
C LYS A 586 53.51 10.06 -33.84
N ILE A 587 52.90 9.52 -32.78
CA ILE A 587 53.56 8.61 -31.83
C ILE A 587 53.39 7.15 -32.28
N GLN A 588 52.23 6.78 -32.84
CA GLN A 588 51.90 5.44 -33.36
C GLN A 588 52.26 4.25 -32.43
N GLU A 589 52.28 4.48 -31.12
CA GLU A 589 52.54 3.40 -30.17
C GLU A 589 51.32 2.48 -30.05
N PRO A 590 51.51 1.16 -29.82
CA PRO A 590 50.39 0.25 -29.66
C PRO A 590 49.57 0.63 -28.43
N ILE A 591 48.27 0.81 -28.66
CA ILE A 591 47.27 0.88 -27.60
C ILE A 591 46.77 -0.54 -27.45
N SER A 592 47.19 -1.27 -26.42
CA SER A 592 46.62 -2.56 -26.05
C SER A 592 46.38 -2.65 -24.54
N PRO A 593 45.35 -3.37 -24.06
CA PRO A 593 45.12 -3.54 -22.63
C PRO A 593 46.35 -4.07 -21.90
N TYR A 594 47.09 -5.01 -22.52
CA TYR A 594 48.32 -5.56 -21.97
C TYR A 594 49.40 -4.49 -21.83
N TYR A 595 49.61 -3.71 -22.89
CA TYR A 595 50.63 -2.66 -22.91
C TYR A 595 50.33 -1.56 -21.89
N ILE A 596 49.07 -1.11 -21.82
CA ILE A 596 48.63 -0.11 -20.83
C ILE A 596 48.97 -0.60 -19.41
N ILE A 597 48.65 -1.86 -19.08
CA ILE A 597 48.97 -2.43 -17.78
C ILE A 597 50.49 -2.48 -17.54
N GLN A 598 51.28 -2.89 -18.53
CA GLN A 598 52.74 -2.95 -18.40
C GLN A 598 53.39 -1.57 -18.20
N VAL A 599 52.90 -0.53 -18.86
CA VAL A 599 53.40 0.85 -18.68
C VAL A 599 53.26 1.28 -17.23
N PHE A 600 52.13 0.99 -16.61
CA PHE A 600 51.91 1.35 -15.20
C PHE A 600 52.68 0.46 -14.24
N ALA A 601 52.81 -0.84 -14.54
CA ALA A 601 53.67 -1.75 -13.79
C ALA A 601 55.14 -1.28 -13.78
N GLY A 602 55.67 -0.81 -14.92
CA GLY A 602 57.03 -0.29 -15.03
C GLY A 602 57.25 1.04 -14.29
N LYS A 603 56.18 1.76 -13.94
CA LYS A 603 56.22 3.00 -13.16
C LYS A 603 55.98 2.77 -11.66
N ASP A 604 55.87 1.51 -11.23
CA ASP A 604 55.44 1.12 -9.88
C ASP A 604 54.05 1.69 -9.50
N ILE A 605 53.19 1.87 -10.52
CA ILE A 605 51.81 2.36 -10.35
C ILE A 605 50.86 1.17 -10.50
N GLN A 606 50.28 0.73 -9.39
CA GLN A 606 49.24 -0.29 -9.43
C GLN A 606 47.88 0.33 -9.80
N ILE A 607 47.45 0.16 -11.06
CA ILE A 607 46.12 0.57 -11.49
C ILE A 607 45.06 -0.48 -11.08
N PRO A 608 43.86 -0.06 -10.63
CA PRO A 608 42.80 -0.97 -10.18
C PRO A 608 42.05 -1.65 -11.35
N PHE A 609 42.40 -1.33 -12.60
CA PHE A 609 41.70 -1.82 -13.78
C PHE A 609 42.27 -3.15 -14.26
N LYS A 610 41.41 -4.18 -14.31
CA LYS A 610 41.76 -5.47 -14.91
C LYS A 610 41.88 -5.36 -16.43
N TYR A 611 42.70 -6.23 -17.03
CA TYR A 611 42.78 -6.41 -18.49
C TYR A 611 41.41 -6.53 -19.16
N THR A 612 40.49 -7.27 -18.54
CA THR A 612 39.13 -7.48 -19.06
C THR A 612 38.31 -6.19 -19.11
N PHE A 613 38.47 -5.28 -18.16
CA PHE A 613 37.80 -3.98 -18.16
C PHE A 613 38.29 -3.10 -19.31
N LEU A 614 39.62 -3.03 -19.49
CA LEU A 614 40.23 -2.28 -20.60
C LEU A 614 39.81 -2.84 -21.96
N ARG A 615 39.86 -4.17 -22.13
CA ARG A 615 39.53 -4.87 -23.37
C ARG A 615 38.05 -4.78 -23.74
N LYS A 616 37.14 -4.98 -22.77
CA LYS A 616 35.70 -5.13 -23.05
C LYS A 616 34.91 -3.82 -22.93
N ASN A 617 35.37 -2.86 -22.12
CA ASN A 617 34.60 -1.65 -21.83
C ASN A 617 35.33 -0.41 -22.34
N LEU A 618 36.50 -0.08 -21.80
CA LEU A 618 37.13 1.23 -22.01
C LEU A 618 37.58 1.45 -23.47
N ILE A 619 38.38 0.54 -24.02
CA ILE A 619 38.92 0.74 -25.38
C ILE A 619 37.83 0.67 -26.46
N PRO A 620 36.90 -0.30 -26.43
CA PRO A 620 35.78 -0.32 -27.38
C PRO A 620 34.92 0.95 -27.31
N PHE A 621 34.68 1.47 -26.10
CA PHE A 621 33.96 2.73 -25.90
C PHE A 621 34.69 3.89 -26.59
N LEU A 622 35.99 4.06 -26.34
CA LEU A 622 36.79 5.13 -26.95
C LEU A 622 36.86 5.01 -28.48
N LYS A 623 37.00 3.80 -29.01
CA LYS A 623 36.94 3.53 -30.46
C LYS A 623 35.62 3.97 -31.08
N THR A 624 34.52 3.60 -30.43
CA THR A 624 33.17 3.90 -30.92
C THR A 624 32.88 5.39 -30.85
N ARG A 625 33.28 6.04 -29.75
CA ARG A 625 33.01 7.48 -29.51
C ARG A 625 33.94 8.38 -30.32
N TYR A 626 35.20 8.00 -30.51
CA TYR A 626 36.25 8.79 -31.14
C TYR A 626 36.92 8.07 -32.32
N PRO A 627 36.17 7.63 -33.34
CA PRO A 627 36.68 6.74 -34.39
C PRO A 627 37.86 7.32 -35.16
N ARG A 628 37.86 8.65 -35.42
CA ARG A 628 38.96 9.34 -36.11
C ARG A 628 40.29 9.32 -35.37
N ARG A 629 40.28 9.14 -34.05
CA ARG A 629 41.51 9.10 -33.25
C ARG A 629 42.03 7.69 -33.04
N PHE A 630 41.12 6.72 -33.04
CA PHE A 630 41.42 5.32 -32.73
C PHE A 630 41.34 4.38 -33.94
N TRP A 631 41.24 4.91 -35.17
CA TRP A 631 41.08 4.11 -36.40
C TRP A 631 42.22 3.10 -36.64
N TYR A 632 43.44 3.42 -36.19
CA TYR A 632 44.61 2.55 -36.36
C TYR A 632 44.81 1.54 -35.21
N VAL A 633 44.02 1.66 -34.14
CA VAL A 633 44.05 0.67 -33.06
C VAL A 633 43.38 -0.59 -33.58
N THR A 634 44.12 -1.68 -33.73
CA THR A 634 43.59 -2.95 -34.23
C THR A 634 42.61 -3.57 -33.22
N ASP A 635 41.65 -4.34 -33.72
CA ASP A 635 40.80 -5.14 -32.83
C ASP A 635 41.61 -6.28 -32.21
N TYR A 636 41.53 -6.42 -30.89
CA TYR A 636 42.23 -7.48 -30.17
C TYR A 636 41.52 -8.82 -30.44
N LYS A 637 42.13 -9.66 -31.28
CA LYS A 637 41.74 -11.08 -31.40
C LYS A 637 41.95 -11.79 -30.05
#